data_AF-A0A8B5WR00-F1
#
_entry.id   AF-A0A8B5WR00-F1
#
_cell.length_a   1.000
_cell.length_b   1.000
_cell.length_c   1.000
_cell.angle_alpha   90.00
_cell.angle_beta   90.00
_cell.angle_gamma   90.00
#
_symmetry.space_group_name_H-M   'P 1'
#
loop_
_entity.id
_entity.type
_entity.pdbx_description
1 polymer ?
#
loop_
_entity_poly.entity_id
_entity_poly.type
_entity_poly.pdbx_seq_one_letter_code
_entity_poly.pdbx_strand_id
1 'polypeptide(L)'
;MKIKRVFTEKGSDPYGSIRWVARTSEIRNPDGSVIFRMENVIVPDFWSQIATDILAQKYFRKAGVPMEDGSSGGETDARQVFHRLAATWRLWGERAGYFDSEEDAETFYDETVFMLANQMSAPNSPQWFNTGLHAAYGISGPPQGHFFVNPETNEVERSTSAYERPQPHACFILSVEDDLVNEGGIIDLVAREARLFKYGSGTGSNFSKIRGLNEPLSGGGRSSGLLSFLKIADRSAAGIKSGGTTRRAAKMVTLDVDHPDIEKYVSWKVDEEYKVASMAVGSKVLDRYTRGIIAAIESFSGPEADRYQPDTNPELKKALVAAIKADVPTPALYQLLHLARQGEAPLARAIFNTEWDDEAYNTVSGQSSNNSVRLSNEFIQAVLDDGDWTLRTRTDGAEWKSVKARALWDLVARSAWSCADPGVQYHTTINEWHTCPEDGEIRASNPCSEYMFLDDTACNLASLNLMRFYDVAKHRFKIEEYVHAVRIWTLILEISVVMAQFPSPAVARKSYDFRTLGLGYANLGTLLMVMGIPYDSDEGRAIAAALTAILTGESYAESARLARQVGPFPRYEGNKKHMLRVIRNHRRAAYSVPAEQYEGLTVVPQAIDETLCPEYMVKAARVAWDSALELGEKHGYRNAQ
;
A
#
# COMPACT_ATOMS: atom_id res chain seq x y z
N MET A 1 -0.90 -2.23 31.29
CA MET A 1 0.20 -3.08 30.84
C MET A 1 1.46 -2.68 31.56
N LYS A 2 2.07 -3.66 32.23
CA LYS A 2 3.42 -3.56 32.76
C LYS A 2 4.44 -3.62 31.62
N ILE A 3 5.35 -2.63 31.56
CA ILE A 3 6.37 -2.55 30.52
C ILE A 3 7.74 -2.85 31.12
N LYS A 4 8.45 -3.83 30.54
CA LYS A 4 9.81 -4.18 30.97
C LYS A 4 10.82 -3.26 30.27
N ARG A 5 11.81 -2.74 30.99
CA ARG A 5 13.00 -2.11 30.39
C ARG A 5 13.93 -3.19 29.82
N VAL A 6 14.29 -3.05 28.55
CA VAL A 6 15.18 -3.98 27.83
C VAL A 6 16.29 -3.21 27.12
N PHE A 7 15.95 -2.11 26.45
CA PHE A 7 16.93 -1.30 25.73
C PHE A 7 17.43 -0.08 26.51
N THR A 8 16.66 0.35 27.51
CA THR A 8 16.91 1.58 28.27
C THR A 8 17.12 1.31 29.75
N GLU A 9 17.73 2.26 30.46
CA GLU A 9 17.94 2.21 31.90
C GLU A 9 17.15 3.32 32.60
N LYS A 10 16.55 3.01 33.76
CA LYS A 10 15.73 3.96 34.51
C LYS A 10 16.56 5.18 34.95
N GLY A 11 16.05 6.38 34.70
CA GLY A 11 16.69 7.64 35.09
C GLY A 11 17.86 8.07 34.19
N SER A 12 18.16 7.31 33.13
CA SER A 12 19.14 7.68 32.11
C SER A 12 18.45 8.31 30.89
N ASP A 13 19.15 9.18 30.18
CA ASP A 13 18.69 9.68 28.87
C ASP A 13 18.59 8.49 27.89
N PRO A 14 17.42 8.21 27.28
CA PRO A 14 17.27 7.12 26.31
C PRO A 14 18.14 7.31 25.06
N TYR A 15 18.68 8.51 24.83
CA TYR A 15 19.65 8.78 23.76
C TYR A 15 21.11 8.82 24.23
N GLY A 16 21.40 8.54 25.51
CA GLY A 16 22.71 8.78 26.12
C GLY A 16 23.89 8.07 25.46
N SER A 17 23.64 6.96 24.75
CA SER A 17 24.65 6.21 23.98
C SER A 17 24.82 6.68 22.53
N ILE A 18 24.02 7.65 22.07
CA ILE A 18 23.95 8.09 20.67
C ILE A 18 24.71 9.40 20.50
N ARG A 19 25.68 9.40 19.57
CA ARG A 19 26.30 10.62 19.09
C ARG A 19 25.48 11.24 17.97
N TRP A 20 25.16 12.53 18.11
CA TRP A 20 24.40 13.29 17.13
C TRP A 20 25.30 14.17 16.27
N VAL A 21 25.02 14.25 14.98
CA VAL A 21 25.78 15.05 14.01
C VAL A 21 24.86 15.85 13.11
N ALA A 22 25.32 17.03 12.71
CA ALA A 22 24.67 17.84 11.68
C ALA A 22 25.08 17.36 10.29
N ARG A 23 24.09 17.23 9.40
CA ARG A 23 24.29 16.90 7.98
C ARG A 23 23.48 17.84 7.09
N THR A 24 23.87 17.90 5.82
CA THR A 24 23.08 18.60 4.79
C THR A 24 22.33 17.55 3.99
N SER A 25 21.03 17.76 3.80
CA SER A 25 20.25 17.02 2.81
C SER A 25 20.10 17.86 1.56
N GLU A 26 20.40 17.29 0.39
CA GLU A 26 20.31 17.98 -0.89
C GLU A 26 19.86 17.03 -2.00
N ILE A 27 18.90 17.46 -2.83
CA ILE A 27 18.54 16.79 -4.08
C ILE A 27 18.86 17.72 -5.23
N ARG A 28 19.46 17.15 -6.27
CA ARG A 28 19.64 17.83 -7.56
C ARG A 28 18.88 17.10 -8.66
N ASN A 29 18.39 17.87 -9.62
CA ASN A 29 17.98 17.36 -10.93
C ASN A 29 19.19 16.79 -11.68
N PRO A 30 18.99 15.95 -12.72
CA PRO A 30 20.06 15.49 -13.58
C PRO A 30 20.88 16.63 -14.22
N ASP A 31 20.28 17.80 -14.41
CA ASP A 31 20.94 19.02 -14.91
C ASP A 31 21.78 19.77 -13.85
N GLY A 32 21.81 19.27 -12.61
CA GLY A 32 22.56 19.83 -11.49
C GLY A 32 21.83 20.90 -10.67
N SER A 33 20.62 21.32 -11.08
CA SER A 33 19.82 22.31 -10.33
C SER A 33 19.28 21.71 -9.03
N VAL A 34 19.26 22.51 -7.95
CA VAL A 34 18.84 22.04 -6.62
C VAL A 34 17.31 22.04 -6.52
N ILE A 35 16.73 20.87 -6.24
CA ILE A 35 15.28 20.69 -6.02
C ILE A 35 14.93 20.97 -4.57
N PHE A 36 15.77 20.51 -3.65
CA PHE A 36 15.59 20.63 -2.21
C PHE A 36 16.95 20.70 -1.55
N ARG A 37 17.10 21.61 -0.58
CA ARG A 37 18.28 21.66 0.28
C ARG A 37 17.85 22.02 1.70
N MET A 38 18.39 21.30 2.66
CA MET A 38 18.21 21.56 4.08
C MET A 38 19.52 21.35 4.82
N GLU A 39 19.99 22.40 5.45
CA GLU A 39 21.22 22.39 6.25
C GLU A 39 20.90 22.10 7.72
N ASN A 40 21.91 21.66 8.47
CA ASN A 40 21.81 21.39 9.91
C ASN A 40 20.73 20.35 10.28
N VAL A 41 20.59 19.30 9.47
CA VAL A 41 19.76 18.14 9.80
C VAL A 41 20.48 17.32 10.87
N ILE A 42 19.94 17.30 12.09
CA ILE A 42 20.54 16.59 13.23
C ILE A 42 20.03 15.14 13.27
N VAL A 43 20.96 14.18 13.14
CA VAL A 43 20.69 12.73 13.13
C VAL A 43 21.78 11.97 13.89
N PRO A 44 21.54 10.71 14.27
CA PRO A 44 22.60 9.84 14.78
C PRO A 44 23.74 9.69 13.78
N ASP A 45 24.99 9.63 14.26
CA ASP A 45 26.18 9.54 13.41
C ASP A 45 26.26 8.26 12.57
N PHE A 46 25.66 7.17 13.07
CA PHE A 46 25.58 5.88 12.38
C PHE A 46 24.46 5.81 11.32
N TRP A 47 23.61 6.83 11.17
CA TRP A 47 22.63 6.84 10.08
C TRP A 47 23.33 7.01 8.72
N SER A 48 22.78 6.42 7.66
CA SER A 48 23.27 6.67 6.30
C SER A 48 22.82 8.04 5.78
N GLN A 49 23.55 8.61 4.80
CA GLN A 49 23.13 9.87 4.16
C GLN A 49 21.74 9.73 3.52
N ILE A 50 21.44 8.59 2.90
CA ILE A 50 20.13 8.30 2.31
C ILE A 50 19.01 8.33 3.36
N ALA A 51 19.24 7.78 4.56
CA ALA A 51 18.26 7.84 5.64
C ALA A 51 18.04 9.28 6.13
N THR A 52 19.12 10.06 6.25
CA THR A 52 19.07 11.50 6.54
C THR A 52 18.23 12.24 5.49
N ASP A 53 18.48 11.97 4.22
CA ASP A 53 17.79 12.62 3.10
C ASP A 53 16.30 12.30 3.08
N ILE A 54 15.93 11.03 3.27
CA ILE A 54 14.53 10.61 3.32
C ILE A 54 13.80 11.25 4.50
N LEU A 55 14.41 11.23 5.70
CA LEU A 55 13.84 11.87 6.89
C LEU A 55 13.61 13.35 6.63
N ALA A 56 14.66 14.06 6.21
CA ALA A 56 14.61 15.49 5.96
C ALA A 56 13.58 15.83 4.89
N GLN A 57 13.50 15.10 3.78
CA GLN A 57 12.63 15.45 2.65
C GLN A 57 11.17 15.11 2.91
N LYS A 58 10.91 13.90 3.43
CA LYS A 58 9.57 13.32 3.46
C LYS A 58 8.89 13.44 4.81
N TYR A 59 9.65 13.29 5.90
CA TYR A 59 9.06 13.06 7.23
C TYR A 59 9.18 14.24 8.17
N PHE A 60 10.16 15.14 7.96
CA PHE A 60 10.19 16.41 8.65
C PHE A 60 9.00 17.28 8.25
N ARG A 61 8.25 17.71 9.27
CA ARG A 61 7.24 18.74 9.15
C ARG A 61 7.90 20.04 8.72
N LYS A 62 7.38 20.64 7.66
CA LYS A 62 8.01 21.81 7.01
C LYS A 62 7.61 23.17 7.58
N ALA A 63 6.47 23.23 8.27
CA ALA A 63 5.90 24.47 8.79
C ALA A 63 4.98 24.19 9.98
N GLY A 64 4.77 25.19 10.83
CA GLY A 64 3.86 25.11 11.98
C GLY A 64 4.53 24.62 13.27
N VAL A 65 5.83 24.27 13.24
CA VAL A 65 6.57 23.80 14.42
C VAL A 65 6.99 25.01 15.24
N PRO A 66 6.65 25.11 16.54
CA PRO A 66 7.11 26.19 17.41
C PRO A 66 8.65 26.22 17.51
N MET A 67 9.23 27.40 17.33
CA MET A 67 10.66 27.63 17.46
C MET A 67 10.96 28.35 18.80
N GLU A 68 12.20 28.23 19.30
CA GLU A 68 12.60 28.86 20.58
C GLU A 68 12.50 30.39 20.57
N ASP A 69 12.62 31.02 19.40
CA ASP A 69 12.49 32.46 19.20
C ASP A 69 11.03 32.95 19.15
N GLY A 70 10.06 32.06 19.38
CA GLY A 70 8.63 32.34 19.31
C GLY A 70 8.05 32.36 17.90
N SER A 71 8.86 32.13 16.87
CA SER A 71 8.40 31.97 15.49
C SER A 71 7.89 30.55 15.21
N SER A 72 7.44 30.32 13.98
CA SER A 72 7.04 29.00 13.51
C SER A 72 7.91 28.56 12.34
N GLY A 73 8.45 27.35 12.42
CA GLY A 73 9.36 26.76 11.44
C GLY A 73 9.04 25.30 11.13
N GLY A 74 10.07 24.54 10.77
CA GLY A 74 9.99 23.11 10.49
C GLY A 74 10.92 22.29 11.40
N GLU A 75 10.71 20.98 11.43
CA GLU A 75 11.58 20.03 12.12
C GLU A 75 12.96 20.01 11.44
N THR A 76 14.04 20.08 12.23
CA THR A 76 15.44 20.00 11.77
C THR A 76 16.22 18.91 12.49
N ASP A 77 15.64 18.33 13.54
CA ASP A 77 16.27 17.34 14.40
C ASP A 77 15.42 16.07 14.47
N ALA A 78 16.01 14.91 14.22
CA ALA A 78 15.30 13.63 14.26
C ALA A 78 14.64 13.35 15.62
N ARG A 79 15.19 13.90 16.72
CA ARG A 79 14.61 13.78 18.07
C ARG A 79 13.25 14.45 18.16
N GLN A 80 12.99 15.52 17.40
CA GLN A 80 11.68 16.16 17.35
C GLN A 80 10.61 15.19 16.82
N VAL A 81 10.96 14.46 15.76
CA VAL A 81 10.09 13.44 15.15
C VAL A 81 9.85 12.28 16.12
N PHE A 82 10.92 11.74 16.72
CA PHE A 82 10.80 10.62 17.67
C PHE A 82 9.95 11.01 18.87
N HIS A 83 10.18 12.21 19.41
CA HIS A 83 9.41 12.75 20.51
C HIS A 83 7.93 12.89 20.17
N ARG A 84 7.57 13.57 19.06
CA ARG A 84 6.14 13.78 18.75
C ARG A 84 5.41 12.46 18.52
N LEU A 85 6.06 11.43 17.99
CA LEU A 85 5.48 10.11 17.84
C LEU A 85 5.30 9.43 19.19
N ALA A 86 6.39 9.20 19.93
CA ALA A 86 6.39 8.48 21.19
C ALA A 86 5.55 9.16 22.28
N ALA A 87 5.65 10.48 22.41
CA ALA A 87 4.87 11.25 23.39
C ALA A 87 3.37 11.20 23.08
N THR A 88 2.99 11.21 21.80
CA THR A 88 1.57 11.11 21.41
C THR A 88 1.02 9.72 21.69
N TRP A 89 1.77 8.66 21.36
CA TRP A 89 1.35 7.31 21.70
C TRP A 89 1.27 7.11 23.22
N ARG A 90 2.24 7.62 23.99
CA ARG A 90 2.17 7.62 25.45
C ARG A 90 0.89 8.31 25.95
N LEU A 91 0.65 9.55 25.53
CA LEU A 91 -0.51 10.35 25.94
C LEU A 91 -1.83 9.62 25.69
N TRP A 92 -2.01 9.08 24.49
CA TRP A 92 -3.23 8.33 24.15
C TRP A 92 -3.31 6.98 24.87
N GLY A 93 -2.18 6.34 25.13
CA GLY A 93 -2.12 5.11 25.91
C GLY A 93 -2.49 5.31 27.38
N GLU A 94 -2.06 6.41 27.99
CA GLU A 94 -2.45 6.84 29.34
C GLU A 94 -3.96 7.12 29.39
N ARG A 95 -4.48 7.90 28.43
CA ARG A 95 -5.93 8.21 28.34
C ARG A 95 -6.80 6.97 28.16
N ALA A 96 -6.31 5.98 27.42
CA ALA A 96 -7.02 4.73 27.18
C ALA A 96 -6.84 3.69 28.31
N GLY A 97 -6.03 4.00 29.34
CA GLY A 97 -5.78 3.10 30.46
C GLY A 97 -4.95 1.87 30.10
N TYR A 98 -4.06 1.96 29.11
CA TYR A 98 -3.21 0.84 28.69
C TYR A 98 -1.98 0.62 29.55
N PHE A 99 -1.60 1.52 30.45
CA PHE A 99 -0.43 1.37 31.33
C PHE A 99 -0.88 1.02 32.76
N ASP A 100 -0.14 0.14 33.45
CA ASP A 100 -0.47 -0.22 34.84
C ASP A 100 -0.04 0.88 35.83
N SER A 101 0.95 1.68 35.45
CA SER A 101 1.48 2.79 36.24
C SER A 101 2.08 3.90 35.36
N GLU A 102 2.38 5.05 35.96
CA GLU A 102 3.11 6.13 35.29
C GLU A 102 4.53 5.71 34.89
N GLU A 103 5.18 4.86 35.69
CA GLU A 103 6.51 4.30 35.38
C GLU A 103 6.48 3.42 34.12
N ASP A 104 5.38 2.69 33.89
CA ASP A 104 5.20 1.91 32.67
C ASP A 104 5.04 2.80 31.44
N ALA A 105 4.32 3.93 31.57
CA ALA A 105 4.15 4.92 30.50
C ALA A 105 5.47 5.64 30.16
N GLU A 106 6.26 5.98 31.17
CA GLU A 106 7.61 6.53 31.00
C GLU A 106 8.54 5.50 30.33
N THR A 107 8.53 4.26 30.80
CA THR A 107 9.31 3.17 30.21
C THR A 107 8.94 2.95 28.75
N PHE A 108 7.65 2.95 28.43
CA PHE A 108 7.17 2.84 27.05
C PHE A 108 7.72 3.95 26.16
N TYR A 109 7.73 5.20 26.65
CA TYR A 109 8.30 6.33 25.91
C TYR A 109 9.79 6.12 25.64
N ASP A 110 10.57 5.80 26.68
CA ASP A 110 12.03 5.62 26.58
C ASP A 110 12.41 4.50 25.60
N GLU A 111 11.79 3.34 25.74
CA GLU A 111 12.02 2.19 24.85
C GLU A 111 11.63 2.53 23.40
N THR A 112 10.54 3.27 23.20
CA THR A 112 10.07 3.66 21.87
C THR A 112 11.03 4.61 21.18
N VAL A 113 11.46 5.69 21.85
CA VAL A 113 12.39 6.64 21.25
C VAL A 113 13.77 6.02 20.99
N PHE A 114 14.22 5.10 21.86
CA PHE A 114 15.43 4.33 21.64
C PHE A 114 15.33 3.49 20.36
N MET A 115 14.24 2.73 20.19
CA MET A 115 14.03 1.88 19.01
C MET A 115 13.95 2.68 17.71
N LEU A 116 13.29 3.85 17.72
CA LEU A 116 13.23 4.74 16.56
C LEU A 116 14.60 5.30 16.19
N ALA A 117 15.36 5.81 17.17
CA ALA A 117 16.70 6.36 16.93
C ALA A 117 17.70 5.29 16.43
N ASN A 118 17.58 4.07 16.94
CA ASN A 118 18.41 2.91 16.55
C ASN A 118 17.93 2.18 15.29
N GLN A 119 16.92 2.71 14.58
CA GLN A 119 16.34 2.11 13.37
C GLN A 119 15.95 0.62 13.55
N MET A 120 15.48 0.27 14.76
CA MET A 120 14.99 -1.07 15.09
C MET A 120 13.62 -1.35 14.50
N SER A 121 12.89 -0.29 14.20
CA SER A 121 11.50 -0.34 13.77
C SER A 121 11.11 0.93 13.03
N ALA A 122 10.15 0.82 12.11
CA ALA A 122 9.54 1.97 11.46
C ALA A 122 8.02 1.79 11.34
N PRO A 123 7.21 2.77 11.75
CA PRO A 123 5.79 2.79 11.45
C PRO A 123 5.54 3.14 9.97
N ASN A 124 4.32 2.92 9.50
CA ASN A 124 3.89 3.35 8.15
C ASN A 124 3.98 4.87 7.94
N SER A 125 4.13 5.30 6.70
CA SER A 125 4.34 6.73 6.36
C SER A 125 3.30 7.70 6.94
N PRO A 126 1.98 7.43 6.92
CA PRO A 126 0.99 8.28 7.60
C PRO A 126 1.24 8.56 9.09
N GLN A 127 1.84 7.62 9.84
CA GLN A 127 2.24 7.87 11.23
C GLN A 127 3.31 8.96 11.27
N TRP A 128 4.36 8.84 10.45
CA TRP A 128 5.38 9.86 10.32
C TRP A 128 4.80 11.20 9.89
N PHE A 129 3.80 11.26 9.02
CA PHE A 129 3.26 12.53 8.56
C PHE A 129 2.34 13.21 9.58
N ASN A 130 1.49 12.44 10.26
CA ASN A 130 0.30 12.98 10.91
C ASN A 130 0.35 12.88 12.44
N THR A 131 1.07 11.90 13.00
CA THR A 131 1.04 11.61 14.44
C THR A 131 1.81 12.66 15.23
N GLY A 132 1.14 13.24 16.23
CA GLY A 132 1.71 14.19 17.18
C GLY A 132 1.83 15.64 16.72
N LEU A 133 1.34 15.97 15.52
CA LEU A 133 1.31 17.38 15.07
C LEU A 133 0.53 18.28 16.03
N HIS A 134 -0.63 17.83 16.51
CA HIS A 134 -1.38 18.58 17.51
C HIS A 134 -0.82 18.40 18.92
N ALA A 135 -0.58 17.16 19.35
CA ALA A 135 -0.19 16.88 20.73
C ALA A 135 1.18 17.46 21.12
N ALA A 136 2.15 17.50 20.19
CA ALA A 136 3.49 18.03 20.47
C ALA A 136 3.63 19.51 20.09
N TYR A 137 2.93 19.99 19.06
CA TYR A 137 3.15 21.33 18.49
C TYR A 137 1.93 22.26 18.52
N GLY A 138 0.76 21.78 18.97
CA GLY A 138 -0.48 22.56 18.95
C GLY A 138 -1.04 22.84 17.55
N ILE A 139 -0.52 22.17 16.51
CA ILE A 139 -0.98 22.38 15.12
C ILE A 139 -2.43 21.90 15.01
N SER A 140 -3.30 22.77 14.50
CA SER A 140 -4.71 22.47 14.23
C SER A 140 -5.07 22.84 12.77
N GLY A 141 -6.30 22.59 12.37
CA GLY A 141 -6.79 22.91 11.03
C GLY A 141 -8.28 22.62 10.88
N PRO A 142 -8.95 23.20 9.86
CA PRO A 142 -10.37 23.03 9.66
C PRO A 142 -10.73 21.56 9.42
N PRO A 143 -11.89 21.09 9.91
CA PRO A 143 -12.30 19.69 9.76
C PRO A 143 -12.42 19.28 8.30
N GLN A 144 -12.01 18.05 7.99
CA GLN A 144 -11.94 17.52 6.61
C GLN A 144 -12.97 16.41 6.36
N GLY A 145 -14.10 16.44 7.07
CA GLY A 145 -15.18 15.45 6.93
C GLY A 145 -14.80 14.05 7.44
N HIS A 146 -13.97 13.97 8.47
CA HIS A 146 -13.57 12.71 9.11
C HIS A 146 -14.40 12.45 10.38
N PHE A 147 -14.36 11.20 10.84
CA PHE A 147 -15.13 10.67 11.96
C PHE A 147 -14.25 9.83 12.88
N PHE A 148 -14.66 9.66 14.12
CA PHE A 148 -14.01 8.75 15.08
C PHE A 148 -15.06 8.12 15.99
N VAL A 149 -14.68 7.06 16.69
CA VAL A 149 -15.50 6.52 17.79
C VAL A 149 -15.01 7.12 19.08
N ASN A 150 -15.91 7.77 19.82
CA ASN A 150 -15.63 8.23 21.17
C ASN A 150 -15.62 7.01 22.11
N PRO A 151 -14.49 6.66 22.74
CA PRO A 151 -14.42 5.47 23.59
C PRO A 151 -15.29 5.56 24.85
N GLU A 152 -15.66 6.76 25.30
CA GLU A 152 -16.48 6.96 26.51
C GLU A 152 -17.98 6.76 26.23
N THR A 153 -18.47 7.32 25.12
CA THR A 153 -19.89 7.21 24.73
C THR A 153 -20.17 6.02 23.82
N ASN A 154 -19.12 5.46 23.20
CA ASN A 154 -19.19 4.48 22.12
C ASN A 154 -19.95 4.98 20.88
N GLU A 155 -20.12 6.30 20.71
CA GLU A 155 -20.80 6.89 19.55
C GLU A 155 -19.81 7.26 18.45
N VAL A 156 -20.29 7.28 17.20
CA VAL A 156 -19.52 7.81 16.06
C VAL A 156 -19.70 9.32 16.00
N GLU A 157 -18.62 10.06 16.14
CA GLU A 157 -18.61 11.52 16.17
C GLU A 157 -17.85 12.09 14.97
N ARG A 158 -18.18 13.34 14.60
CA ARG A 158 -17.45 14.08 13.57
C ARG A 158 -16.21 14.73 14.18
N SER A 159 -15.08 14.61 13.50
CA SER A 159 -13.87 15.33 13.88
C SER A 159 -14.06 16.84 13.72
N THR A 160 -13.67 17.59 14.74
CA THR A 160 -13.69 19.06 14.79
C THR A 160 -12.42 19.70 14.24
N SER A 161 -11.33 18.93 14.12
CA SER A 161 -10.01 19.38 13.68
C SER A 161 -9.35 18.38 12.74
N ALA A 162 -8.52 18.89 11.83
CA ALA A 162 -7.71 18.10 10.92
C ALA A 162 -6.58 17.29 11.61
N TYR A 163 -6.15 17.69 12.82
CA TYR A 163 -4.92 17.15 13.43
C TYR A 163 -5.03 16.76 14.91
N GLU A 164 -6.08 17.19 15.64
CA GLU A 164 -6.29 16.78 17.05
C GLU A 164 -6.32 15.26 17.22
N ARG A 165 -6.99 14.59 16.27
CA ARG A 165 -6.92 13.16 16.04
C ARG A 165 -6.13 12.91 14.75
N PRO A 166 -4.99 12.21 14.77
CA PRO A 166 -4.25 11.95 13.54
C PRO A 166 -5.01 10.99 12.60
N GLN A 167 -4.59 10.94 11.33
CA GLN A 167 -4.94 9.85 10.40
C GLN A 167 -3.69 8.95 10.24
N PRO A 168 -3.49 7.95 11.12
CA PRO A 168 -2.24 7.18 11.17
C PRO A 168 -2.27 5.88 10.34
N HIS A 169 -3.42 5.47 9.81
CA HIS A 169 -3.57 4.21 9.08
C HIS A 169 -3.05 4.38 7.65
N ALA A 170 -2.45 3.35 7.06
CA ALA A 170 -1.98 3.41 5.67
C ALA A 170 -2.88 2.66 4.70
N CYS A 171 -3.62 1.67 5.19
CA CYS A 171 -4.30 0.69 4.36
C CYS A 171 -5.79 0.74 4.66
N PHE A 172 -6.61 0.90 3.63
CA PHE A 172 -8.05 0.94 3.74
C PHE A 172 -8.67 -0.02 2.74
N ILE A 173 -9.70 -0.72 3.16
CA ILE A 173 -10.60 -1.47 2.28
C ILE A 173 -11.94 -0.74 2.31
N LEU A 174 -12.46 -0.37 1.14
CA LEU A 174 -13.71 0.39 1.02
C LEU A 174 -14.72 -0.42 0.20
N SER A 175 -15.95 -0.50 0.68
CA SER A 175 -17.06 -1.06 -0.08
C SER A 175 -17.50 -0.12 -1.20
N VAL A 176 -18.11 -0.71 -2.23
CA VAL A 176 -18.81 0.01 -3.29
C VAL A 176 -20.07 -0.75 -3.69
N GLU A 177 -21.18 -0.04 -3.74
CA GLU A 177 -22.45 -0.56 -4.23
C GLU A 177 -22.69 -0.16 -5.68
N ASP A 178 -23.54 -0.92 -6.38
CA ASP A 178 -23.96 -0.66 -7.76
C ASP A 178 -25.01 0.47 -7.83
N ASP A 179 -24.61 1.63 -7.31
CA ASP A 179 -25.33 2.88 -7.29
C ASP A 179 -24.40 4.00 -7.76
N LEU A 180 -24.89 4.94 -8.57
CA LEU A 180 -24.03 5.97 -9.15
C LEU A 180 -23.62 7.06 -8.14
N VAL A 181 -24.55 7.62 -7.37
CA VAL A 181 -24.36 8.92 -6.67
C VAL A 181 -24.73 8.93 -5.19
N ASN A 182 -25.43 7.91 -4.69
CA ASN A 182 -25.82 7.85 -3.29
C ASN A 182 -24.64 7.45 -2.39
N GLU A 183 -24.82 7.59 -1.08
CA GLU A 183 -23.83 7.14 -0.10
C GLU A 183 -23.52 5.64 -0.28
N GLY A 184 -22.23 5.29 -0.33
CA GLY A 184 -21.78 3.93 -0.65
C GLY A 184 -21.70 3.61 -2.14
N GLY A 185 -22.20 4.47 -3.03
CA GLY A 185 -22.13 4.32 -4.48
C GLY A 185 -20.76 4.66 -5.09
N ILE A 186 -20.68 4.63 -6.41
CA ILE A 186 -19.46 4.76 -7.22
C ILE A 186 -18.82 6.13 -7.06
N ILE A 187 -19.58 7.23 -7.18
CA ILE A 187 -19.01 8.59 -7.07
C ILE A 187 -18.67 8.92 -5.61
N ASP A 188 -19.45 8.41 -4.64
CA ASP A 188 -19.12 8.55 -3.22
C ASP A 188 -17.82 7.82 -2.87
N LEU A 189 -17.55 6.63 -3.43
CA LEU A 189 -16.26 5.96 -3.29
C LEU A 189 -15.11 6.88 -3.71
N VAL A 190 -15.18 7.49 -4.90
CA VAL A 190 -14.14 8.40 -5.40
C VAL A 190 -13.90 9.56 -4.42
N ALA A 191 -14.97 10.11 -3.83
CA ALA A 191 -14.86 11.17 -2.82
C ALA A 191 -14.21 10.67 -1.51
N ARG A 192 -14.57 9.48 -1.03
CA ARG A 192 -13.96 8.84 0.15
C ARG A 192 -12.48 8.55 -0.06
N GLU A 193 -12.10 8.06 -1.24
CA GLU A 193 -10.71 7.82 -1.62
C GLU A 193 -9.88 9.11 -1.64
N ALA A 194 -10.43 10.18 -2.23
CA ALA A 194 -9.74 11.47 -2.27
C ALA A 194 -9.42 12.02 -0.86
N ARG A 195 -10.34 11.83 0.12
CA ARG A 195 -10.09 12.19 1.53
C ARG A 195 -8.92 11.40 2.11
N LEU A 196 -8.79 10.11 1.79
CA LEU A 196 -7.71 9.25 2.29
C LEU A 196 -6.37 9.56 1.63
N PHE A 197 -6.35 9.74 0.31
CA PHE A 197 -5.15 10.08 -0.44
C PHE A 197 -4.52 11.37 0.09
N LYS A 198 -5.33 12.38 0.41
CA LYS A 198 -4.86 13.64 1.02
C LYS A 198 -3.98 13.43 2.26
N TYR A 199 -4.22 12.40 3.07
CA TYR A 199 -3.48 12.13 4.31
C TYR A 199 -2.37 11.07 4.19
N GLY A 200 -2.10 10.56 2.98
CA GLY A 200 -1.00 9.62 2.73
C GLY A 200 -1.42 8.15 2.71
N SER A 201 -2.72 7.86 2.74
CA SER A 201 -3.28 6.51 2.79
C SER A 201 -3.53 5.95 1.40
N GLY A 202 -3.54 4.62 1.29
CA GLY A 202 -3.93 3.89 0.10
C GLY A 202 -5.23 3.10 0.33
N THR A 203 -5.95 2.84 -0.75
CA THR A 203 -7.31 2.26 -0.71
C THR A 203 -7.42 1.03 -1.60
N GLY A 204 -8.32 0.12 -1.26
CA GLY A 204 -8.69 -0.97 -2.15
C GLY A 204 -10.17 -1.28 -2.08
N SER A 205 -10.71 -1.69 -3.21
CA SER A 205 -12.13 -2.00 -3.35
C SER A 205 -12.34 -3.15 -4.31
N ASN A 206 -13.31 -4.00 -3.99
CA ASN A 206 -13.81 -5.01 -4.90
C ASN A 206 -14.97 -4.43 -5.70
N PHE A 207 -14.81 -4.40 -7.02
CA PHE A 207 -15.78 -3.82 -7.94
C PHE A 207 -16.78 -4.83 -8.51
N SER A 208 -16.76 -6.07 -8.06
CA SER A 208 -17.61 -7.15 -8.61
C SER A 208 -19.09 -6.98 -8.38
N LYS A 209 -19.51 -6.07 -7.50
CA LYS A 209 -20.91 -5.68 -7.35
C LYS A 209 -21.41 -4.83 -8.52
N ILE A 210 -20.52 -4.09 -9.18
CA ILE A 210 -20.88 -3.17 -10.26
C ILE A 210 -21.29 -3.99 -11.48
N ARG A 211 -22.43 -3.65 -12.07
CA ARG A 211 -22.94 -4.38 -13.23
C ARG A 211 -22.02 -4.23 -14.45
N GLY A 212 -21.86 -5.33 -15.18
CA GLY A 212 -21.04 -5.42 -16.38
C GLY A 212 -21.61 -4.64 -17.56
N LEU A 213 -20.81 -4.54 -18.62
CA LEU A 213 -21.20 -3.86 -19.85
C LEU A 213 -22.49 -4.47 -20.41
N ASN A 214 -23.41 -3.61 -20.86
CA ASN A 214 -24.69 -3.98 -21.45
C ASN A 214 -25.71 -4.64 -20.51
N GLU A 215 -25.45 -4.80 -19.21
CA GLU A 215 -26.50 -5.19 -18.24
C GLU A 215 -27.60 -4.10 -18.16
N PRO A 216 -28.87 -4.49 -17.92
CA PRO A 216 -30.00 -3.55 -17.95
C PRO A 216 -29.95 -2.53 -16.80
N LEU A 217 -30.46 -1.32 -17.05
CA LEU A 217 -30.70 -0.28 -16.04
C LEU A 217 -32.19 -0.18 -15.72
N SER A 218 -32.51 0.20 -14.47
CA SER A 218 -33.90 0.40 -14.03
C SER A 218 -34.65 1.44 -14.86
N GLY A 219 -33.95 2.44 -15.40
CA GLY A 219 -34.50 3.46 -16.31
C GLY A 219 -34.67 3.04 -17.77
N GLY A 220 -34.49 1.76 -18.11
CA GLY A 220 -34.65 1.23 -19.48
C GLY A 220 -33.42 1.34 -20.39
N GLY A 221 -32.30 1.89 -19.88
CA GLY A 221 -31.02 1.94 -20.58
C GLY A 221 -30.14 0.70 -20.36
N ARG A 222 -28.89 0.77 -20.81
CA ARG A 222 -27.86 -0.26 -20.60
C ARG A 222 -26.64 0.31 -19.89
N SER A 223 -26.00 -0.48 -19.05
CA SER A 223 -24.76 -0.12 -18.36
C SER A 223 -23.62 0.16 -19.34
N SER A 224 -22.83 1.20 -19.03
CA SER A 224 -21.55 1.49 -19.70
C SER A 224 -20.40 0.55 -19.26
N GLY A 225 -20.69 -0.37 -18.34
CA GLY A 225 -19.76 -1.38 -17.84
C GLY A 225 -18.76 -0.84 -16.82
N LEU A 226 -18.14 -1.77 -16.10
CA LEU A 226 -17.25 -1.47 -14.98
C LEU A 226 -16.07 -0.56 -15.39
N LEU A 227 -15.43 -0.86 -16.53
CA LEU A 227 -14.22 -0.15 -16.96
C LEU A 227 -14.45 1.36 -17.16
N SER A 228 -15.67 1.78 -17.49
CA SER A 228 -16.00 3.20 -17.64
C SER A 228 -15.84 3.97 -16.33
N PHE A 229 -16.22 3.36 -15.21
CA PHE A 229 -16.10 3.97 -13.88
C PHE A 229 -14.69 3.84 -13.31
N LEU A 230 -13.99 2.73 -13.59
CA LEU A 230 -12.59 2.56 -13.21
C LEU A 230 -11.70 3.65 -13.83
N LYS A 231 -11.99 4.08 -15.07
CA LYS A 231 -11.30 5.22 -15.70
C LYS A 231 -11.48 6.54 -14.94
N ILE A 232 -12.66 6.77 -14.37
CA ILE A 232 -12.93 7.97 -13.55
C ILE A 232 -12.12 7.90 -12.25
N ALA A 233 -12.16 6.76 -11.56
CA ALA A 233 -11.42 6.55 -10.33
C ALA A 233 -9.90 6.67 -10.53
N ASP A 234 -9.38 6.09 -11.61
CA ASP A 234 -7.97 6.17 -12.00
C ASP A 234 -7.52 7.63 -12.22
N ARG A 235 -8.32 8.42 -12.94
CA ARG A 235 -8.04 9.84 -13.15
C ARG A 235 -8.08 10.65 -11.86
N SER A 236 -9.00 10.33 -10.95
CA SER A 236 -9.05 10.97 -9.64
C SER A 236 -7.78 10.67 -8.83
N ALA A 237 -7.34 9.40 -8.78
CA ALA A 237 -6.13 9.01 -8.10
C ALA A 237 -4.88 9.68 -8.68
N ALA A 238 -4.76 9.75 -10.02
CA ALA A 238 -3.66 10.41 -10.70
C ALA A 238 -3.54 11.91 -10.36
N GLY A 239 -4.68 12.58 -10.13
CA GLY A 239 -4.72 14.02 -9.84
C GLY A 239 -4.34 14.40 -8.41
N ILE A 240 -4.23 13.44 -7.48
CA ILE A 240 -4.05 13.71 -6.04
C ILE A 240 -2.63 13.35 -5.59
N LYS A 241 -1.94 14.34 -5.02
CA LYS A 241 -0.65 14.17 -4.35
C LYS A 241 -0.84 13.68 -2.92
N SER A 242 -0.39 12.47 -2.63
CA SER A 242 -0.66 11.77 -1.39
C SER A 242 0.10 12.36 -0.20
N GLY A 243 -0.61 12.64 0.90
CA GLY A 243 -0.03 13.24 2.12
C GLY A 243 0.50 14.66 1.94
N GLY A 244 0.15 15.35 0.85
CA GLY A 244 0.75 16.65 0.50
C GLY A 244 2.23 16.57 0.10
N THR A 245 2.72 15.37 -0.21
CA THR A 245 4.11 15.11 -0.63
C THR A 245 4.20 14.89 -2.14
N THR A 246 5.37 14.52 -2.67
CA THR A 246 5.56 14.13 -4.08
C THR A 246 5.04 12.71 -4.41
N ARG A 247 4.43 11.99 -3.45
CA ARG A 247 3.95 10.61 -3.62
C ARG A 247 2.61 10.58 -4.38
N ARG A 248 2.45 9.64 -5.33
CA ARG A 248 1.16 9.37 -6.01
C ARG A 248 0.18 8.66 -5.07
N ALA A 249 -1.12 8.83 -5.30
CA ALA A 249 -2.13 7.99 -4.67
C ALA A 249 -1.94 6.51 -5.03
N ALA A 250 -2.33 5.60 -4.14
CA ALA A 250 -2.21 4.16 -4.36
C ALA A 250 -3.59 3.51 -4.17
N LYS A 251 -4.03 2.75 -5.18
CA LYS A 251 -5.33 2.10 -5.23
C LYS A 251 -5.21 0.62 -5.62
N MET A 252 -5.99 -0.27 -5.01
CA MET A 252 -6.26 -1.63 -5.48
C MET A 252 -7.65 -1.68 -6.11
N VAL A 253 -7.74 -2.25 -7.30
CA VAL A 253 -8.98 -2.63 -7.96
C VAL A 253 -9.05 -4.14 -7.98
N THR A 254 -10.02 -4.74 -7.29
CA THR A 254 -10.23 -6.19 -7.28
C THR A 254 -11.47 -6.55 -8.10
N LEU A 255 -11.39 -7.65 -8.86
CA LEU A 255 -12.54 -8.21 -9.59
C LEU A 255 -12.60 -9.75 -9.44
N ASP A 256 -13.80 -10.29 -9.34
CA ASP A 256 -14.07 -11.72 -9.25
C ASP A 256 -13.91 -12.35 -10.64
N VAL A 257 -13.33 -13.55 -10.68
CA VAL A 257 -13.06 -14.24 -11.95
C VAL A 257 -14.32 -14.66 -12.72
N ASP A 258 -15.50 -14.63 -12.10
CA ASP A 258 -16.80 -14.89 -12.73
C ASP A 258 -17.50 -13.61 -13.24
N HIS A 259 -16.87 -12.44 -13.16
CA HIS A 259 -17.48 -11.18 -13.58
C HIS A 259 -17.68 -11.11 -15.11
N PRO A 260 -18.78 -10.54 -15.63
CA PRO A 260 -19.04 -10.47 -17.08
C PRO A 260 -17.95 -9.72 -17.87
N ASP A 261 -17.37 -8.69 -17.26
CA ASP A 261 -16.27 -7.89 -17.83
C ASP A 261 -14.86 -8.45 -17.57
N ILE A 262 -14.71 -9.66 -17.01
CA ILE A 262 -13.41 -10.18 -16.55
C ILE A 262 -12.33 -10.20 -17.65
N GLU A 263 -12.66 -10.66 -18.86
CA GLU A 263 -11.70 -10.75 -19.97
C GLU A 263 -11.13 -9.36 -20.33
N LYS A 264 -11.99 -8.33 -20.37
CA LYS A 264 -11.57 -6.93 -20.65
C LYS A 264 -10.80 -6.32 -19.50
N TYR A 265 -11.19 -6.64 -18.27
CA TYR A 265 -10.47 -6.17 -17.09
C TYR A 265 -9.04 -6.71 -17.04
N VAL A 266 -8.86 -8.00 -17.36
CA VAL A 266 -7.53 -8.66 -17.38
C VAL A 266 -6.64 -8.11 -18.51
N SER A 267 -7.19 -7.79 -19.69
CA SER A 267 -6.40 -7.23 -20.80
C SER A 267 -6.17 -5.71 -20.69
N TRP A 268 -6.89 -5.03 -19.78
CA TRP A 268 -7.00 -3.57 -19.79
C TRP A 268 -5.65 -2.85 -19.79
N LYS A 269 -4.76 -3.17 -18.85
CA LYS A 269 -3.44 -2.49 -18.75
C LYS A 269 -2.55 -2.79 -19.94
N VAL A 270 -2.55 -4.04 -20.43
CA VAL A 270 -1.80 -4.43 -21.65
C VAL A 270 -2.24 -3.57 -22.84
N ASP A 271 -3.55 -3.42 -23.02
CA ASP A 271 -4.11 -2.63 -24.10
C ASP A 271 -3.78 -1.13 -23.97
N GLU A 272 -3.71 -0.60 -22.75
CA GLU A 272 -3.34 0.79 -22.48
C GLU A 272 -1.83 1.02 -22.71
N GLU A 273 -0.96 0.11 -22.29
CA GLU A 273 0.48 0.18 -22.55
C GLU A 273 0.81 0.05 -24.04
N TYR A 274 0.06 -0.76 -24.78
CA TYR A 274 0.20 -0.82 -26.23
C TYR A 274 -0.13 0.52 -26.91
N LYS A 275 -1.10 1.29 -26.38
CA LYS A 275 -1.35 2.66 -26.85
C LYS A 275 -0.19 3.59 -26.55
N VAL A 276 0.42 3.50 -25.36
CA VAL A 276 1.63 4.27 -25.01
C VAL A 276 2.76 3.96 -25.99
N ALA A 277 3.04 2.68 -26.23
CA ALA A 277 4.05 2.26 -27.20
C ALA A 277 3.75 2.79 -28.61
N SER A 278 2.49 2.73 -29.03
CA SER A 278 2.04 3.27 -30.32
C SER A 278 2.25 4.79 -30.43
N MET A 279 1.96 5.55 -29.37
CA MET A 279 2.20 7.00 -29.33
C MET A 279 3.70 7.34 -29.32
N ALA A 280 4.51 6.60 -28.55
CA ALA A 280 5.95 6.78 -28.48
C ALA A 280 6.64 6.47 -29.82
N VAL A 281 6.22 5.40 -30.51
CA VAL A 281 6.73 5.08 -31.85
C VAL A 281 6.21 6.10 -32.86
N GLY A 282 4.91 6.40 -32.84
CA GLY A 282 4.26 7.34 -33.76
C GLY A 282 4.86 8.74 -33.71
N SER A 283 5.10 9.29 -32.51
CA SER A 283 5.70 10.62 -32.35
C SER A 283 7.11 10.71 -32.96
N LYS A 284 7.95 9.68 -32.76
CA LYS A 284 9.30 9.58 -33.34
C LYS A 284 9.26 9.40 -34.86
N VAL A 285 8.30 8.65 -35.39
CA VAL A 285 8.08 8.48 -36.84
C VAL A 285 7.68 9.82 -37.45
N LEU A 286 6.71 10.51 -36.86
CA LEU A 286 6.25 11.82 -37.31
C LEU A 286 7.40 12.85 -37.33
N ASP A 287 8.22 12.91 -36.28
CA ASP A 287 9.38 13.81 -36.20
C ASP A 287 10.43 13.49 -37.27
N ARG A 288 10.78 12.20 -37.44
CA ARG A 288 11.74 11.76 -38.46
C ARG A 288 11.33 12.20 -39.86
N TYR A 289 10.07 11.96 -40.24
CA TYR A 289 9.58 12.32 -41.57
C TYR A 289 9.39 13.83 -41.73
N THR A 290 9.00 14.53 -40.67
CA THR A 290 8.93 16.01 -40.67
C THR A 290 10.31 16.62 -40.96
N ARG A 291 11.35 16.18 -40.23
CA ARG A 291 12.74 16.64 -40.47
C ARG A 291 13.21 16.30 -41.88
N GLY A 292 12.90 15.09 -42.37
CA GLY A 292 13.25 14.67 -43.72
C GLY A 292 12.62 15.55 -44.81
N ILE A 293 11.34 15.92 -44.64
CA ILE A 293 10.64 16.81 -45.57
C ILE A 293 11.23 18.22 -45.54
N ILE A 294 11.50 18.77 -44.35
CA ILE A 294 12.12 20.09 -44.20
C ILE A 294 13.51 20.11 -44.83
N ALA A 295 14.34 19.10 -44.56
CA ALA A 295 15.65 18.98 -45.18
C ALA A 295 15.57 18.89 -46.72
N ALA A 296 14.56 18.21 -47.27
CA ALA A 296 14.34 18.15 -48.72
C ALA A 296 13.88 19.49 -49.32
N ILE A 297 13.17 20.32 -48.55
CA ILE A 297 12.80 21.69 -48.92
C ILE A 297 14.02 22.61 -48.86
N GLU A 298 14.81 22.53 -47.78
CA GLU A 298 15.99 23.39 -47.54
C GLU A 298 17.15 23.09 -48.50
N SER A 299 17.37 21.81 -48.83
CA SER A 299 18.44 21.38 -49.74
C SER A 299 18.15 21.62 -51.22
N PHE A 300 16.94 22.06 -51.58
CA PHE A 300 16.57 22.33 -52.97
C PHE A 300 17.31 23.55 -53.53
N SER A 301 17.99 23.37 -54.65
CA SER A 301 18.84 24.37 -55.33
C SER A 301 18.23 24.96 -56.60
N GLY A 302 16.98 24.60 -56.93
CA GLY A 302 16.23 25.13 -58.08
C GLY A 302 15.48 26.44 -57.81
N PRO A 303 14.58 26.87 -58.71
CA PRO A 303 13.79 28.08 -58.54
C PRO A 303 12.93 28.06 -57.27
N GLU A 304 12.82 29.20 -56.58
CA GLU A 304 12.09 29.28 -55.30
C GLU A 304 10.62 28.84 -55.42
N ALA A 305 9.98 29.11 -56.57
CA ALA A 305 8.61 28.70 -56.86
C ALA A 305 8.41 27.17 -56.89
N ASP A 306 9.48 26.41 -57.16
CA ASP A 306 9.48 24.95 -57.27
C ASP A 306 9.81 24.25 -55.94
N ARG A 307 10.39 24.98 -54.97
CA ARG A 307 10.89 24.43 -53.70
C ARG A 307 9.84 23.61 -52.95
N TYR A 308 8.59 24.06 -52.97
CA TYR A 308 7.47 23.48 -52.23
C TYR A 308 6.51 22.65 -53.11
N GLN A 309 6.91 22.30 -54.33
CA GLN A 309 6.10 21.57 -55.29
C GLN A 309 6.70 20.17 -55.52
N PRO A 310 5.99 19.10 -55.13
CA PRO A 310 6.51 17.73 -55.28
C PRO A 310 6.79 17.34 -56.73
N ASP A 311 6.10 17.91 -57.71
CA ASP A 311 6.33 17.56 -59.11
C ASP A 311 7.62 18.14 -59.69
N THR A 312 8.12 19.24 -59.12
CA THR A 312 9.34 19.92 -59.57
C THR A 312 10.52 19.84 -58.59
N ASN A 313 10.28 19.43 -57.34
CA ASN A 313 11.31 19.08 -56.35
C ASN A 313 11.34 17.54 -56.13
N PRO A 314 12.27 16.79 -56.78
CA PRO A 314 12.36 15.34 -56.66
C PRO A 314 12.67 14.83 -55.25
N GLU A 315 13.48 15.56 -54.48
CA GLU A 315 13.82 15.18 -53.10
C GLU A 315 12.60 15.33 -52.19
N LEU A 316 11.81 16.40 -52.37
CA LEU A 316 10.55 16.58 -51.68
C LEU A 316 9.55 15.48 -52.05
N LYS A 317 9.43 15.14 -53.34
CA LYS A 317 8.58 14.03 -53.80
C LYS A 317 8.95 12.72 -53.13
N LYS A 318 10.26 12.42 -53.09
CA LYS A 318 10.80 11.21 -52.47
C LYS A 318 10.51 11.19 -50.96
N ALA A 319 10.72 12.30 -50.26
CA ALA A 319 10.43 12.43 -48.83
C ALA A 319 8.93 12.23 -48.53
N LEU A 320 8.04 12.86 -49.32
CA LEU A 320 6.59 12.71 -49.17
C LEU A 320 6.11 11.29 -49.47
N VAL A 321 6.61 10.66 -50.54
CA VAL A 321 6.29 9.26 -50.86
C VAL A 321 6.76 8.33 -49.74
N ALA A 322 7.95 8.57 -49.18
CA ALA A 322 8.46 7.78 -48.07
C ALA A 322 7.60 7.96 -46.80
N ALA A 323 7.12 9.17 -46.51
CA ALA A 323 6.24 9.44 -45.38
C ALA A 323 4.86 8.77 -45.56
N ILE A 324 4.27 8.84 -46.75
CA ILE A 324 3.00 8.18 -47.07
C ILE A 324 3.12 6.66 -46.95
N LYS A 325 4.23 6.08 -47.44
CA LYS A 325 4.51 4.64 -47.30
C LYS A 325 4.71 4.18 -45.85
N ALA A 326 4.98 5.12 -44.94
CA ALA A 326 5.15 4.87 -43.52
C ALA A 326 3.91 5.29 -42.70
N ASP A 327 2.75 5.40 -43.36
CA ASP A 327 1.45 5.72 -42.75
C ASP A 327 1.42 7.06 -41.99
N VAL A 328 2.27 8.02 -42.37
CA VAL A 328 2.17 9.39 -41.86
C VAL A 328 0.85 10.00 -42.37
N PRO A 329 -0.03 10.51 -41.48
CA PRO A 329 -1.31 11.05 -41.91
C PRO A 329 -1.17 12.17 -42.93
N THR A 330 -1.81 12.03 -44.09
CA THR A 330 -1.78 13.03 -45.17
C THR A 330 -2.18 14.45 -44.71
N PRO A 331 -3.15 14.64 -43.80
CA PRO A 331 -3.46 15.97 -43.26
C PRO A 331 -2.25 16.63 -42.55
N ALA A 332 -1.41 15.86 -41.85
CA ALA A 332 -0.23 16.39 -41.19
C ALA A 332 0.85 16.81 -42.21
N LEU A 333 1.01 16.05 -43.30
CA LEU A 333 1.92 16.40 -44.40
C LEU A 333 1.47 17.68 -45.12
N TYR A 334 0.17 17.82 -45.37
CA TYR A 334 -0.40 19.02 -45.97
C TYR A 334 -0.17 20.26 -45.10
N GLN A 335 -0.44 20.16 -43.79
CA GLN A 335 -0.17 21.24 -42.83
C GLN A 335 1.30 21.63 -42.80
N LEU A 336 2.21 20.66 -42.79
CA LEU A 336 3.66 20.92 -42.81
C LEU A 336 4.08 21.70 -44.07
N LEU A 337 3.62 21.26 -45.25
CA LEU A 337 3.90 21.95 -46.52
C LEU A 337 3.28 23.36 -46.55
N HIS A 338 2.10 23.53 -45.98
CA HIS A 338 1.43 24.82 -45.92
C HIS A 338 2.21 25.83 -45.06
N LEU A 339 2.66 25.42 -43.87
CA LEU A 339 3.49 26.24 -42.99
C LEU A 339 4.85 26.57 -43.64
N ALA A 340 5.49 25.57 -44.26
CA ALA A 340 6.76 25.78 -44.94
C ALA A 340 6.64 26.82 -46.07
N ARG A 341 5.54 26.83 -46.83
CA ARG A 341 5.26 27.85 -47.87
C ARG A 341 5.09 29.27 -47.31
N GLN A 342 4.67 29.39 -46.05
CA GLN A 342 4.52 30.67 -45.36
C GLN A 342 5.82 31.13 -44.70
N GLY A 343 6.90 30.33 -44.78
CA GLY A 343 8.16 30.60 -44.07
C GLY A 343 8.04 30.37 -42.55
N GLU A 344 7.01 29.67 -42.10
CA GLU A 344 6.82 29.33 -40.69
C GLU A 344 7.49 28.00 -40.36
N ALA A 345 8.17 27.96 -39.21
CA ALA A 345 8.70 26.72 -38.66
C ALA A 345 7.54 25.77 -38.27
N PRO A 346 7.72 24.45 -38.37
CA PRO A 346 6.75 23.52 -37.83
C PRO A 346 6.58 23.75 -36.32
N LEU A 347 5.37 23.59 -35.82
CA LEU A 347 5.11 23.55 -34.38
C LEU A 347 5.99 22.46 -33.74
N ALA A 348 6.74 22.83 -32.70
CA ALA A 348 7.45 21.87 -31.87
C ALA A 348 6.43 20.91 -31.23
N ARG A 349 6.56 19.61 -31.51
CA ARG A 349 5.70 18.56 -30.95
C ARG A 349 6.48 17.76 -29.93
N ALA A 350 5.80 17.31 -28.88
CA ALA A 350 6.39 16.42 -27.89
C ALA A 350 6.81 15.09 -28.55
N ILE A 351 8.00 14.61 -28.18
CA ILE A 351 8.48 13.28 -28.55
C ILE A 351 8.28 12.38 -27.35
N PHE A 352 7.22 11.58 -27.41
CA PHE A 352 6.85 10.68 -26.34
C PHE A 352 7.82 9.50 -26.21
N ASN A 353 7.88 8.96 -25.00
CA ASN A 353 8.57 7.72 -24.70
C ASN A 353 7.67 6.81 -23.83
N THR A 354 8.22 5.70 -23.35
CA THR A 354 7.50 4.68 -22.57
C THR A 354 7.80 4.76 -21.07
N GLU A 355 8.46 5.82 -20.62
CA GLU A 355 8.69 6.04 -19.19
C GLU A 355 7.38 6.40 -18.48
N TRP A 356 7.23 5.93 -17.25
CA TRP A 356 6.03 6.04 -16.42
C TRP A 356 5.67 7.47 -16.00
N ASP A 357 6.58 8.44 -16.20
CA ASP A 357 6.40 9.86 -15.92
C ASP A 357 6.22 10.72 -17.18
N ASP A 358 6.32 10.12 -18.38
CA ASP A 358 6.08 10.79 -19.66
C ASP A 358 4.61 11.16 -19.87
N GLU A 359 4.36 12.19 -20.69
CA GLU A 359 3.01 12.65 -21.01
C GLU A 359 2.18 11.53 -21.65
N ALA A 360 2.75 10.70 -22.53
CA ALA A 360 2.02 9.61 -23.17
C ALA A 360 1.46 8.62 -22.13
N TYR A 361 2.26 8.24 -21.13
CA TYR A 361 1.84 7.36 -20.05
C TYR A 361 0.72 8.00 -19.20
N ASN A 362 0.80 9.31 -18.97
CA ASN A 362 -0.22 10.05 -18.25
C ASN A 362 -1.53 10.23 -19.04
N THR A 363 -1.60 9.91 -20.35
CA THR A 363 -2.84 10.03 -21.15
C THR A 363 -3.65 8.73 -21.26
N VAL A 364 -3.09 7.60 -20.85
CA VAL A 364 -3.80 6.31 -20.79
C VAL A 364 -4.40 6.07 -19.40
N SER A 365 -5.23 5.03 -19.27
CA SER A 365 -5.95 4.73 -18.03
C SER A 365 -5.44 3.47 -17.33
N GLY A 366 -5.85 3.29 -16.07
CA GLY A 366 -5.53 2.11 -15.26
C GLY A 366 -4.13 2.11 -14.68
N GLN A 367 -3.42 3.24 -14.75
CA GLN A 367 -2.01 3.35 -14.35
C GLN A 367 -1.82 3.83 -12.89
N SER A 368 -2.90 4.28 -12.25
CA SER A 368 -2.92 4.75 -10.86
C SER A 368 -3.52 3.72 -9.91
N SER A 369 -3.67 2.47 -10.36
CA SER A 369 -4.10 1.34 -9.54
C SER A 369 -3.26 0.10 -9.79
N ASN A 370 -3.14 -0.73 -8.77
CA ASN A 370 -2.85 -2.16 -8.92
C ASN A 370 -4.17 -2.88 -9.19
N ASN A 371 -4.14 -3.87 -10.07
CA ASN A 371 -5.31 -4.67 -10.44
C ASN A 371 -5.09 -6.10 -9.93
N SER A 372 -6.13 -6.74 -9.38
CA SER A 372 -6.06 -8.14 -8.97
C SER A 372 -7.34 -8.89 -9.27
N VAL A 373 -7.20 -10.11 -9.76
CA VAL A 373 -8.31 -11.05 -9.93
C VAL A 373 -8.43 -11.91 -8.68
N ARG A 374 -9.65 -12.04 -8.19
CA ARG A 374 -9.96 -12.91 -7.07
C ARG A 374 -10.43 -14.28 -7.56
N LEU A 375 -9.76 -15.32 -7.07
CA LEU A 375 -9.84 -16.70 -7.54
C LEU A 375 -10.33 -17.61 -6.42
N SER A 376 -11.32 -18.45 -6.71
CA SER A 376 -11.74 -19.50 -5.78
C SER A 376 -11.02 -20.81 -6.08
N ASN A 377 -11.02 -21.75 -5.12
CA ASN A 377 -10.46 -23.07 -5.33
C ASN A 377 -11.22 -23.85 -6.43
N GLU A 378 -12.53 -23.61 -6.58
CA GLU A 378 -13.32 -24.19 -7.67
C GLU A 378 -12.84 -23.71 -9.05
N PHE A 379 -12.49 -22.43 -9.19
CA PHE A 379 -11.91 -21.92 -10.43
C PHE A 379 -10.57 -22.58 -10.72
N ILE A 380 -9.68 -22.68 -9.73
CA ILE A 380 -8.37 -23.34 -9.88
C ILE A 380 -8.56 -24.81 -10.27
N GLN A 381 -9.51 -25.51 -9.66
CA GLN A 381 -9.83 -26.89 -10.03
C GLN A 381 -10.31 -26.98 -11.48
N ALA A 382 -11.20 -26.07 -11.92
CA ALA A 382 -11.65 -26.01 -13.31
C ALA A 382 -10.49 -25.73 -14.30
N VAL A 383 -9.48 -24.95 -13.92
CA VAL A 383 -8.26 -24.74 -14.73
C VAL A 383 -7.46 -26.03 -14.89
N LEU A 384 -7.26 -26.77 -13.79
CA LEU A 384 -6.55 -28.05 -13.79
C LEU A 384 -7.27 -29.08 -14.66
N ASP A 385 -8.59 -29.15 -14.56
CA ASP A 385 -9.45 -30.10 -15.27
C ASP A 385 -9.77 -29.70 -16.72
N ASP A 386 -9.30 -28.54 -17.19
CA ASP A 386 -9.67 -27.95 -18.49
C ASP A 386 -11.19 -27.75 -18.68
N GLY A 387 -11.86 -27.48 -17.55
CA GLY A 387 -13.29 -27.31 -17.45
C GLY A 387 -13.80 -25.98 -17.99
N ASP A 388 -15.13 -25.90 -18.06
CA ASP A 388 -15.84 -24.66 -18.37
C ASP A 388 -16.04 -23.83 -17.10
N TRP A 389 -16.08 -22.50 -17.25
CA TRP A 389 -16.30 -21.54 -16.19
C TRP A 389 -17.39 -20.54 -16.60
N THR A 390 -18.43 -20.45 -15.78
CA THR A 390 -19.59 -19.59 -16.06
C THR A 390 -19.40 -18.19 -15.49
N LEU A 391 -19.42 -17.18 -16.36
CA LEU A 391 -19.52 -15.78 -16.00
C LEU A 391 -20.97 -15.45 -15.64
N ARG A 392 -21.20 -14.59 -14.64
CA ARG A 392 -22.53 -14.32 -14.06
C ARG A 392 -22.86 -12.83 -14.06
N THR A 393 -24.07 -12.48 -14.49
CA THR A 393 -24.61 -11.11 -14.38
C THR A 393 -24.65 -10.66 -12.93
N ARG A 394 -24.49 -9.36 -12.68
CA ARG A 394 -24.52 -8.80 -11.31
C ARG A 394 -25.90 -8.32 -10.89
N THR A 395 -26.82 -8.12 -11.84
CA THR A 395 -28.20 -7.72 -11.52
C THR A 395 -29.08 -8.85 -10.99
N ASP A 396 -28.92 -10.07 -11.51
CA ASP A 396 -29.80 -11.22 -11.21
C ASP A 396 -29.06 -12.56 -11.02
N GLY A 397 -27.73 -12.60 -11.20
CA GLY A 397 -26.92 -13.81 -11.00
C GLY A 397 -27.07 -14.88 -12.09
N ALA A 398 -27.79 -14.56 -13.17
CA ALA A 398 -27.98 -15.44 -14.31
C ALA A 398 -26.66 -15.75 -15.04
N GLU A 399 -26.65 -16.86 -15.79
CA GLU A 399 -25.51 -17.20 -16.64
C GLU A 399 -25.39 -16.20 -17.77
N TRP A 400 -24.22 -15.55 -17.85
CA TRP A 400 -23.92 -14.58 -18.90
C TRP A 400 -23.24 -15.24 -20.10
N LYS A 401 -22.14 -15.95 -19.83
CA LYS A 401 -21.29 -16.60 -20.83
C LYS A 401 -20.50 -17.72 -20.16
N SER A 402 -20.34 -18.85 -20.83
CA SER A 402 -19.37 -19.87 -20.44
C SER A 402 -18.05 -19.69 -21.19
N VAL A 403 -16.92 -19.80 -20.50
CA VAL A 403 -15.56 -19.73 -21.04
C VAL A 403 -14.74 -20.94 -20.60
N LYS A 404 -13.65 -21.24 -21.30
CA LYS A 404 -12.69 -22.24 -20.79
C LYS A 404 -11.89 -21.65 -19.64
N ALA A 405 -11.91 -22.32 -18.48
CA ALA A 405 -11.20 -21.85 -17.28
C ALA A 405 -9.70 -21.68 -17.56
N ARG A 406 -9.09 -22.66 -18.25
CA ARG A 406 -7.68 -22.59 -18.65
C ARG A 406 -7.37 -21.44 -19.60
N ALA A 407 -8.26 -21.13 -20.54
CA ALA A 407 -8.07 -20.00 -21.44
C ALA A 407 -8.10 -18.65 -20.70
N LEU A 408 -9.00 -18.51 -19.71
CA LEU A 408 -9.05 -17.31 -18.86
C LEU A 408 -7.81 -17.21 -17.96
N TRP A 409 -7.35 -18.33 -17.39
CA TRP A 409 -6.10 -18.37 -16.63
C TRP A 409 -4.87 -18.00 -17.48
N ASP A 410 -4.79 -18.53 -18.70
CA ASP A 410 -3.72 -18.18 -19.65
C ASP A 410 -3.75 -16.69 -20.01
N LEU A 411 -4.94 -16.09 -20.13
CA LEU A 411 -5.08 -14.64 -20.34
C LEU A 411 -4.54 -13.86 -19.13
N VAL A 412 -4.87 -14.27 -17.89
CA VAL A 412 -4.32 -13.67 -16.66
C VAL A 412 -2.79 -13.76 -16.64
N ALA A 413 -2.24 -14.96 -16.88
CA ALA A 413 -0.80 -15.18 -16.87
C ALA A 413 -0.06 -14.38 -17.96
N ARG A 414 -0.63 -14.31 -19.18
CA ARG A 414 -0.05 -13.53 -20.29
C ARG A 414 -0.11 -12.04 -20.02
N SER A 415 -1.22 -11.53 -19.46
CA SER A 415 -1.31 -10.13 -19.06
C SER A 415 -0.28 -9.78 -17.99
N ALA A 416 -0.19 -10.60 -16.93
CA ALA A 416 0.78 -10.39 -15.86
C ALA A 416 2.23 -10.46 -16.37
N TRP A 417 2.54 -11.35 -17.32
CA TRP A 417 3.85 -11.38 -17.97
C TRP A 417 4.11 -10.12 -18.82
N SER A 418 3.08 -9.56 -19.45
CA SER A 418 3.20 -8.41 -20.36
C SER A 418 3.38 -7.09 -19.61
N CYS A 419 2.64 -6.88 -18.52
CA CYS A 419 2.58 -5.59 -17.81
C CYS A 419 2.60 -5.68 -16.28
N ALA A 420 2.92 -6.84 -15.69
CA ALA A 420 2.89 -7.12 -14.25
C ALA A 420 1.48 -7.11 -13.58
N ASP A 421 0.41 -6.96 -14.35
CA ASP A 421 -0.98 -6.98 -13.89
C ASP A 421 -1.88 -7.88 -14.76
N PRO A 422 -2.98 -8.42 -14.19
CA PRO A 422 -3.38 -8.31 -12.80
C PRO A 422 -2.63 -9.30 -11.89
N GLY A 423 -2.48 -8.94 -10.62
CA GLY A 423 -2.15 -9.88 -9.56
C GLY A 423 -3.31 -10.86 -9.27
N VAL A 424 -3.09 -11.77 -8.32
CA VAL A 424 -4.09 -12.78 -7.93
C VAL A 424 -4.34 -12.77 -6.42
N GLN A 425 -5.60 -12.97 -6.03
CA GLN A 425 -6.02 -13.11 -4.63
C GLN A 425 -6.78 -14.44 -4.47
N TYR A 426 -6.27 -15.35 -3.66
CA TYR A 426 -6.87 -16.68 -3.46
C TYR A 426 -8.01 -16.62 -2.43
N HIS A 427 -9.20 -16.32 -2.92
CA HIS A 427 -10.43 -16.05 -2.16
C HIS A 427 -10.73 -17.09 -1.09
N THR A 428 -10.74 -18.36 -1.48
CA THR A 428 -11.10 -19.47 -0.61
C THR A 428 -10.08 -19.58 0.52
N THR A 429 -8.79 -19.62 0.18
CA THR A 429 -7.70 -19.64 1.17
C THR A 429 -7.76 -18.45 2.12
N ILE A 430 -7.94 -17.23 1.60
CA ILE A 430 -8.04 -16.02 2.44
C ILE A 430 -9.17 -16.16 3.47
N ASN A 431 -10.35 -16.62 3.05
CA ASN A 431 -11.51 -16.74 3.94
C ASN A 431 -11.45 -17.96 4.88
N GLU A 432 -10.74 -19.03 4.51
CA GLU A 432 -10.44 -20.15 5.42
C GLU A 432 -9.59 -19.71 6.63
N TRP A 433 -8.73 -18.71 6.44
CA TRP A 433 -7.93 -18.08 7.49
C TRP A 433 -8.61 -16.86 8.14
N HIS A 434 -9.86 -16.55 7.81
CA HIS A 434 -10.56 -15.40 8.37
C HIS A 434 -10.90 -15.62 9.85
N THR A 435 -10.51 -14.65 10.68
CA THR A 435 -10.82 -14.59 12.11
C THR A 435 -12.24 -14.13 12.42
N CYS A 436 -12.92 -13.42 11.50
CA CYS A 436 -14.23 -12.80 11.74
C CYS A 436 -15.34 -13.05 10.68
N PRO A 437 -15.56 -14.30 10.21
CA PRO A 437 -16.49 -14.57 9.11
C PRO A 437 -17.98 -14.34 9.47
N GLU A 438 -18.35 -14.24 10.76
CA GLU A 438 -19.74 -13.90 11.15
C GLU A 438 -20.11 -12.45 10.78
N ASP A 439 -19.12 -11.60 10.52
CA ASP A 439 -19.30 -10.20 10.13
C ASP A 439 -19.20 -9.95 8.63
N GLY A 440 -18.99 -11.02 7.86
CA GLY A 440 -18.94 -10.98 6.41
C GLY A 440 -17.71 -11.67 5.84
N GLU A 441 -17.64 -11.64 4.52
CA GLU A 441 -16.56 -12.26 3.75
C GLU A 441 -15.47 -11.23 3.45
N ILE A 442 -14.21 -11.66 3.44
CA ILE A 442 -13.10 -10.84 2.92
C ILE A 442 -13.21 -10.82 1.40
N ARG A 443 -13.42 -9.63 0.84
CA ARG A 443 -13.72 -9.43 -0.59
C ARG A 443 -12.63 -8.72 -1.36
N ALA A 444 -11.75 -7.99 -0.67
CA ALA A 444 -10.75 -7.12 -1.24
C ALA A 444 -9.50 -7.08 -0.35
N SER A 445 -8.50 -6.34 -0.82
CA SER A 445 -7.32 -5.97 -0.05
C SER A 445 -6.97 -4.51 -0.28
N ASN A 446 -6.02 -3.98 0.46
CA ASN A 446 -5.42 -2.67 0.23
C ASN A 446 -4.50 -2.67 -1.03
N PRO A 447 -3.87 -1.54 -1.41
CA PRO A 447 -3.04 -1.43 -2.62
C PRO A 447 -1.95 -2.48 -2.81
N CYS A 448 -1.32 -2.96 -1.74
CA CYS A 448 -0.17 -3.86 -1.83
C CYS A 448 -0.51 -5.32 -1.44
N SER A 449 -1.80 -5.64 -1.28
CA SER A 449 -2.32 -6.98 -1.00
C SER A 449 -1.90 -7.62 0.34
N GLU A 450 -1.44 -6.85 1.32
CA GLU A 450 -0.95 -7.31 2.62
C GLU A 450 -1.99 -7.23 3.75
N TYR A 451 -3.04 -6.43 3.57
CA TYR A 451 -4.16 -6.30 4.51
C TYR A 451 -5.42 -6.94 3.94
N MET A 452 -5.84 -8.06 4.54
CA MET A 452 -6.97 -8.89 4.09
C MET A 452 -8.04 -8.95 5.19
N PHE A 453 -9.02 -8.06 5.11
CA PHE A 453 -10.08 -8.00 6.11
C PHE A 453 -11.40 -7.48 5.49
N LEU A 454 -12.39 -7.24 6.35
CA LEU A 454 -13.73 -6.81 5.95
C LEU A 454 -13.71 -5.44 5.25
N ASP A 455 -14.68 -5.22 4.36
CA ASP A 455 -14.89 -3.90 3.75
C ASP A 455 -15.17 -2.82 4.80
N ASP A 456 -14.78 -1.59 4.48
CA ASP A 456 -14.86 -0.40 5.32
C ASP A 456 -14.08 -0.55 6.62
N THR A 457 -12.86 -1.08 6.52
CA THR A 457 -11.92 -1.18 7.64
C THR A 457 -10.56 -0.59 7.27
N ALA A 458 -9.75 -0.30 8.29
CA ALA A 458 -8.45 0.29 8.13
C ALA A 458 -7.38 -0.44 8.96
N CYS A 459 -6.16 -0.47 8.44
CA CYS A 459 -5.01 -1.04 9.11
C CYS A 459 -3.86 -0.04 9.18
N ASN A 460 -3.25 0.05 10.36
CA ASN A 460 -2.00 0.74 10.62
C ASN A 460 -0.87 -0.28 10.70
N LEU A 461 0.28 0.09 10.14
CA LEU A 461 1.40 -0.84 9.96
C LEU A 461 2.67 -0.38 10.67
N ALA A 462 3.49 -1.35 11.03
CA ALA A 462 4.88 -1.13 11.40
C ALA A 462 5.75 -2.30 10.94
N SER A 463 7.05 -2.06 10.80
CA SER A 463 8.01 -3.10 10.44
C SER A 463 9.21 -3.09 11.36
N LEU A 464 9.56 -4.26 11.90
CA LEU A 464 10.79 -4.47 12.66
C LEU A 464 11.97 -4.76 11.72
N ASN A 465 13.10 -4.12 11.96
CA ASN A 465 14.32 -4.35 11.20
C ASN A 465 15.07 -5.57 11.76
N LEU A 466 14.97 -6.73 11.09
CA LEU A 466 15.53 -7.99 11.59
C LEU A 466 17.05 -7.91 11.84
N MET A 467 17.78 -7.09 11.10
CA MET A 467 19.23 -6.91 11.28
C MET A 467 19.60 -6.31 12.64
N ARG A 468 18.71 -5.54 13.29
CA ARG A 468 18.98 -4.98 14.63
C ARG A 468 18.83 -6.02 15.74
N PHE A 469 18.25 -7.18 15.41
CA PHE A 469 18.06 -8.31 16.31
C PHE A 469 19.05 -9.47 16.03
N TYR A 470 20.10 -9.24 15.25
CA TYR A 470 21.14 -10.24 14.99
C TYR A 470 22.49 -9.80 15.56
N ASP A 471 23.11 -10.65 16.38
CA ASP A 471 24.48 -10.50 16.84
C ASP A 471 25.40 -11.19 15.84
N VAL A 472 26.09 -10.41 15.01
CA VAL A 472 26.99 -10.90 13.98
C VAL A 472 28.20 -11.62 14.59
N ALA A 473 28.73 -11.14 15.71
CA ALA A 473 29.92 -11.71 16.34
C ALA A 473 29.63 -13.08 16.97
N LYS A 474 28.41 -13.27 17.50
CA LYS A 474 27.97 -14.53 18.10
C LYS A 474 27.21 -15.43 17.12
N HIS A 475 27.00 -14.98 15.89
CA HIS A 475 26.14 -15.61 14.89
C HIS A 475 24.77 -16.00 15.45
N ARG A 476 24.13 -15.09 16.20
CA ARG A 476 22.95 -15.42 17.01
C ARG A 476 21.84 -14.39 16.86
N PHE A 477 20.63 -14.86 16.60
CA PHE A 477 19.44 -14.02 16.65
C PHE A 477 18.97 -13.79 18.09
N LYS A 478 18.72 -12.54 18.45
CA LYS A 478 18.38 -12.04 19.80
C LYS A 478 16.88 -12.10 20.01
N ILE A 479 16.37 -13.32 20.26
CA ILE A 479 14.92 -13.61 20.38
C ILE A 479 14.24 -12.74 21.44
N GLU A 480 14.86 -12.55 22.61
CA GLU A 480 14.24 -11.80 23.71
C GLU A 480 14.03 -10.32 23.35
N GLU A 481 15.01 -9.70 22.70
CA GLU A 481 14.90 -8.32 22.20
C GLU A 481 13.83 -8.21 21.09
N TYR A 482 13.76 -9.21 20.22
CA TYR A 482 12.76 -9.25 19.15
C TYR A 482 11.33 -9.37 19.70
N VAL A 483 11.12 -10.29 20.64
CA VAL A 483 9.84 -10.48 21.35
C VAL A 483 9.43 -9.20 22.09
N HIS A 484 10.37 -8.54 22.76
CA HIS A 484 10.10 -7.27 23.43
C HIS A 484 9.68 -6.17 22.46
N ALA A 485 10.40 -6.02 21.34
CA ALA A 485 10.02 -5.08 20.30
C ALA A 485 8.65 -5.39 19.69
N VAL A 486 8.31 -6.66 19.48
CA VAL A 486 6.97 -7.09 19.03
C VAL A 486 5.89 -6.61 20.00
N ARG A 487 6.06 -6.80 21.31
CA ARG A 487 5.08 -6.34 22.31
C ARG A 487 4.87 -4.84 22.30
N ILE A 488 5.95 -4.06 22.32
CA ILE A 488 5.87 -2.59 22.30
C ILE A 488 5.17 -2.12 21.02
N TRP A 489 5.51 -2.69 19.86
CA TRP A 489 4.92 -2.27 18.60
C TRP A 489 3.48 -2.74 18.43
N THR A 490 3.09 -3.90 18.95
CA THR A 490 1.67 -4.29 19.05
C THR A 490 0.88 -3.27 19.88
N LEU A 491 1.42 -2.83 21.02
CA LEU A 491 0.79 -1.79 21.83
C LEU A 491 0.71 -0.42 21.11
N ILE A 492 1.77 0.02 20.43
CA ILE A 492 1.76 1.25 19.62
C ILE A 492 0.66 1.20 18.55
N LEU A 493 0.53 0.06 17.88
CA LEU A 493 -0.47 -0.11 16.83
C LEU A 493 -1.90 -0.10 17.42
N GLU A 494 -2.14 -0.74 18.57
CA GLU A 494 -3.42 -0.69 19.29
C GLU A 494 -3.77 0.74 19.76
N ILE A 495 -2.81 1.47 20.34
CA ILE A 495 -2.99 2.89 20.72
C ILE A 495 -3.36 3.73 19.49
N SER A 496 -2.77 3.42 18.36
CA SER A 496 -3.01 4.17 17.13
C SER A 496 -4.44 4.01 16.59
N VAL A 497 -5.15 2.93 16.95
CA VAL A 497 -6.58 2.76 16.65
C VAL A 497 -7.43 3.77 17.42
N VAL A 498 -7.16 3.97 18.72
CA VAL A 498 -7.99 4.85 19.57
C VAL A 498 -7.79 6.35 19.30
N MET A 499 -6.61 6.75 18.83
CA MET A 499 -6.31 8.14 18.51
C MET A 499 -6.82 8.58 17.14
N ALA A 500 -7.12 7.63 16.25
CA ALA A 500 -7.35 7.90 14.84
C ALA A 500 -8.68 8.60 14.51
N GLN A 501 -8.73 9.20 13.31
CA GLN A 501 -9.94 9.60 12.61
C GLN A 501 -9.99 8.99 11.19
N PHE A 502 -11.20 8.85 10.63
CA PHE A 502 -11.51 8.03 9.45
C PHE A 502 -12.44 8.77 8.46
N PRO A 503 -12.45 8.42 7.16
CA PRO A 503 -13.11 9.20 6.10
C PRO A 503 -14.64 9.06 6.03
N SER A 504 -15.22 8.10 6.77
CA SER A 504 -16.67 7.86 6.84
C SER A 504 -17.07 7.27 8.21
N PRO A 505 -18.36 7.37 8.59
CA PRO A 505 -18.87 6.78 9.82
C PRO A 505 -18.69 5.25 9.88
N ALA A 506 -18.93 4.57 8.77
CA ALA A 506 -18.80 3.10 8.67
C ALA A 506 -17.36 2.66 8.92
N VAL A 507 -16.38 3.34 8.30
CA VAL A 507 -14.96 3.03 8.50
C VAL A 507 -14.53 3.30 9.93
N ALA A 508 -14.98 4.42 10.52
CA ALA A 508 -14.70 4.71 11.93
C ALA A 508 -15.23 3.61 12.85
N ARG A 509 -16.49 3.19 12.65
CA ARG A 509 -17.13 2.16 13.46
C ARG A 509 -16.43 0.81 13.34
N LYS A 510 -16.30 0.26 12.13
CA LYS A 510 -15.71 -1.07 11.96
C LYS A 510 -14.24 -1.10 12.37
N SER A 511 -13.45 -0.05 12.07
CA SER A 511 -12.04 -0.03 12.50
C SER A 511 -11.91 -0.03 14.04
N TYR A 512 -12.84 0.61 14.76
CA TYR A 512 -12.90 0.54 16.22
C TYR A 512 -13.40 -0.82 16.75
N ASP A 513 -14.37 -1.42 16.06
CA ASP A 513 -15.00 -2.68 16.47
C ASP A 513 -14.09 -3.90 16.25
N PHE A 514 -13.18 -3.85 15.27
CA PHE A 514 -12.27 -4.96 14.94
C PHE A 514 -10.81 -4.71 15.30
N ARG A 515 -10.36 -3.44 15.29
CA ARG A 515 -9.03 -3.05 15.81
C ARG A 515 -7.87 -3.78 15.13
N THR A 516 -7.94 -3.92 13.81
CA THR A 516 -6.97 -4.67 12.99
C THR A 516 -5.60 -4.00 12.95
N LEU A 517 -4.54 -4.78 13.20
CA LEU A 517 -3.16 -4.31 13.23
C LEU A 517 -2.34 -4.97 12.11
N GLY A 518 -1.23 -4.33 11.70
CA GLY A 518 -0.32 -4.91 10.72
C GLY A 518 1.14 -4.75 11.13
N LEU A 519 1.60 -5.60 12.04
CA LEU A 519 3.01 -5.68 12.38
C LEU A 519 3.73 -6.66 11.43
N GLY A 520 4.82 -6.21 10.83
CA GLY A 520 5.67 -7.04 9.97
C GLY A 520 7.14 -6.83 10.27
N TYR A 521 7.99 -7.22 9.31
CA TYR A 521 9.43 -7.04 9.40
C TYR A 521 10.06 -6.69 8.05
N ALA A 522 11.27 -6.14 8.10
CA ALA A 522 12.10 -5.83 6.94
C ALA A 522 13.49 -6.48 7.08
N ASN A 523 14.24 -6.49 5.97
CA ASN A 523 15.62 -7.00 5.89
C ASN A 523 15.78 -8.52 6.14
N LEU A 524 14.76 -9.33 5.85
CA LEU A 524 14.91 -10.80 5.88
C LEU A 524 16.04 -11.27 4.95
N GLY A 525 16.08 -10.78 3.71
CA GLY A 525 17.12 -11.20 2.77
C GLY A 525 18.52 -10.80 3.22
N THR A 526 18.69 -9.57 3.72
CA THR A 526 19.96 -9.12 4.30
C THR A 526 20.37 -9.98 5.50
N LEU A 527 19.42 -10.32 6.37
CA LEU A 527 19.68 -11.21 7.50
C LEU A 527 20.20 -12.56 7.03
N LEU A 528 19.49 -13.22 6.11
CA LEU A 528 19.91 -14.52 5.58
C LEU A 528 21.30 -14.45 4.92
N MET A 529 21.56 -13.40 4.13
CA MET A 529 22.89 -13.17 3.53
C MET A 529 23.99 -13.03 4.58
N VAL A 530 23.75 -12.28 5.66
CA VAL A 530 24.73 -12.11 6.77
C VAL A 530 24.91 -13.40 7.58
N MET A 531 23.87 -14.23 7.67
CA MET A 531 23.95 -15.57 8.25
C MET A 531 24.70 -16.56 7.35
N GLY A 532 25.01 -16.20 6.09
CA GLY A 532 25.61 -17.10 5.10
C GLY A 532 24.61 -18.07 4.47
N ILE A 533 23.31 -17.78 4.53
CA ILE A 533 22.21 -18.64 4.10
C ILE A 533 21.60 -18.07 2.81
N PRO A 534 21.52 -18.83 1.70
CA PRO A 534 20.89 -18.36 0.48
C PRO A 534 19.40 -18.06 0.68
N TYR A 535 18.90 -16.98 0.05
CA TYR A 535 17.49 -16.61 0.14
C TYR A 535 16.56 -17.72 -0.37
N ASP A 536 16.88 -18.28 -1.54
CA ASP A 536 16.17 -19.44 -2.09
C ASP A 536 16.79 -20.74 -1.58
N SER A 537 16.57 -21.04 -0.31
CA SER A 537 16.97 -22.30 0.32
C SER A 537 15.92 -22.79 1.30
N ASP A 538 15.87 -24.10 1.54
CA ASP A 538 14.98 -24.69 2.54
C ASP A 538 15.30 -24.19 3.96
N GLU A 539 16.59 -24.02 4.27
CA GLU A 539 17.06 -23.43 5.53
C GLU A 539 16.57 -21.98 5.68
N GLY A 540 16.70 -21.16 4.64
CA GLY A 540 16.20 -19.79 4.61
C GLY A 540 14.68 -19.71 4.82
N ARG A 541 13.92 -20.62 4.19
CA ARG A 541 12.47 -20.76 4.38
C ARG A 541 12.12 -21.16 5.82
N ALA A 542 12.85 -22.10 6.42
CA ALA A 542 12.62 -22.56 7.79
C ALA A 542 12.89 -21.46 8.84
N ILE A 543 13.93 -20.66 8.65
CA ILE A 543 14.23 -19.48 9.49
C ILE A 543 13.16 -18.40 9.33
N ALA A 544 12.77 -18.10 8.09
CA ALA A 544 11.71 -17.13 7.81
C ALA A 544 10.38 -17.54 8.44
N ALA A 545 10.03 -18.83 8.38
CA ALA A 545 8.84 -19.38 9.02
C ALA A 545 8.89 -19.21 10.55
N ALA A 546 10.02 -19.50 11.19
CA ALA A 546 10.18 -19.33 12.64
C ALA A 546 10.09 -17.85 13.08
N LEU A 547 10.76 -16.93 12.38
CA LEU A 547 10.70 -15.50 12.68
C LEU A 547 9.28 -14.95 12.53
N THR A 548 8.58 -15.34 11.46
CA THR A 548 7.18 -14.96 11.22
C THR A 548 6.27 -15.53 12.31
N ALA A 549 6.45 -16.81 12.65
CA ALA A 549 5.66 -17.45 13.71
C ALA A 549 5.87 -16.79 15.08
N ILE A 550 7.10 -16.39 15.44
CA ILE A 550 7.38 -15.66 16.68
C ILE A 550 6.67 -14.30 16.68
N LEU A 551 6.78 -13.53 15.59
CA LEU A 551 6.15 -12.22 15.49
C LEU A 551 4.63 -12.33 15.64
N THR A 552 3.99 -13.17 14.83
CA THR A 552 2.54 -13.28 14.81
C THR A 552 2.00 -13.88 16.10
N GLY A 553 2.62 -14.95 16.60
CA GLY A 553 2.22 -15.58 17.86
C GLY A 553 2.35 -14.62 19.05
N GLU A 554 3.47 -13.91 19.16
CA GLU A 554 3.67 -12.96 20.26
C GLU A 554 2.75 -11.73 20.13
N SER A 555 2.43 -11.25 18.93
CA SER A 555 1.43 -10.20 18.74
C SER A 555 0.04 -10.63 19.21
N TYR A 556 -0.41 -11.85 18.91
CA TYR A 556 -1.69 -12.36 19.45
C TYR A 556 -1.64 -12.61 20.96
N ALA A 557 -0.51 -13.09 21.48
CA ALA A 557 -0.33 -13.23 22.93
C ALA A 557 -0.42 -11.87 23.63
N GLU A 558 0.22 -10.83 23.10
CA GLU A 558 0.14 -9.47 23.63
C GLU A 558 -1.27 -8.89 23.51
N SER A 559 -1.95 -9.14 22.38
CA SER A 559 -3.36 -8.78 22.20
C SER A 559 -4.27 -9.43 23.26
N ALA A 560 -4.00 -10.68 23.64
CA ALA A 560 -4.72 -11.35 24.71
C ALA A 560 -4.39 -10.80 26.11
N ARG A 561 -3.14 -10.36 26.35
CA ARG A 561 -2.76 -9.64 27.58
C ARG A 561 -3.47 -8.28 27.68
N LEU A 562 -3.60 -7.57 26.57
CA LEU A 562 -4.39 -6.34 26.50
C LEU A 562 -5.87 -6.62 26.77
N ALA A 563 -6.43 -7.68 26.17
CA ALA A 563 -7.82 -8.08 26.37
C ALA A 563 -8.15 -8.38 27.84
N ARG A 564 -7.19 -8.95 28.59
CA ARG A 564 -7.34 -9.14 30.04
C ARG A 564 -7.60 -7.83 30.80
N GLN A 565 -7.00 -6.72 30.36
CA GLN A 565 -7.09 -5.43 31.06
C GLN A 565 -8.26 -4.59 30.58
N VAL A 566 -8.45 -4.49 29.25
CA VAL A 566 -9.41 -3.56 28.63
C VAL A 566 -10.54 -4.24 27.86
N GLY A 567 -10.64 -5.58 27.97
CA GLY A 567 -11.59 -6.41 27.24
C GLY A 567 -11.17 -6.70 25.79
N PRO A 568 -11.68 -7.79 25.20
CA PRO A 568 -11.42 -8.13 23.79
C PRO A 568 -12.03 -7.08 22.83
N PHE A 569 -11.74 -7.19 21.52
CA PHE A 569 -12.42 -6.33 20.54
C PHE A 569 -13.94 -6.55 20.58
N PRO A 570 -14.77 -5.52 20.32
CA PRO A 570 -16.23 -5.60 20.45
C PRO A 570 -16.91 -6.78 19.75
N ARG A 571 -16.40 -7.23 18.60
CA ARG A 571 -16.97 -8.34 17.81
C ARG A 571 -16.40 -9.72 18.15
N TYR A 572 -15.59 -9.84 19.21
CA TYR A 572 -14.91 -11.09 19.54
C TYR A 572 -15.86 -12.23 19.88
N GLU A 573 -16.88 -12.01 20.72
CA GLU A 573 -17.73 -13.12 21.19
C GLU A 573 -18.47 -13.83 20.05
N GLY A 574 -18.93 -13.08 19.04
CA GLY A 574 -19.53 -13.68 17.84
C GLY A 574 -18.53 -14.54 17.05
N ASN A 575 -17.27 -14.10 16.99
CA ASN A 575 -16.23 -14.72 16.18
C ASN A 575 -15.28 -15.65 16.94
N LYS A 576 -15.47 -15.84 18.24
CA LYS A 576 -14.56 -16.56 19.15
C LYS A 576 -14.16 -17.92 18.62
N LYS A 577 -15.11 -18.69 18.08
CA LYS A 577 -14.84 -20.03 17.53
C LYS A 577 -13.90 -19.98 16.31
N HIS A 578 -14.13 -19.02 15.41
CA HIS A 578 -13.35 -18.84 14.18
C HIS A 578 -11.95 -18.30 14.46
N MET A 579 -11.85 -17.32 15.36
CA MET A 579 -10.56 -16.80 15.79
C MET A 579 -9.71 -17.88 16.46
N LEU A 580 -10.26 -18.64 17.41
CA LEU A 580 -9.52 -19.72 18.06
C LEU A 580 -9.14 -20.85 17.08
N ARG A 581 -9.97 -21.12 16.05
CA ARG A 581 -9.60 -22.05 14.95
C ARG A 581 -8.34 -21.58 14.24
N VAL A 582 -8.29 -20.30 13.84
CA VAL A 582 -7.13 -19.70 13.17
C VAL A 582 -5.88 -19.78 14.04
N ILE A 583 -5.99 -19.44 15.33
CA ILE A 583 -4.87 -19.51 16.28
C ILE A 583 -4.38 -20.96 16.45
N ARG A 584 -5.29 -21.94 16.56
CA ARG A 584 -4.92 -23.37 16.62
C ARG A 584 -4.23 -23.82 15.34
N ASN A 585 -4.68 -23.38 14.16
CA ASN A 585 -4.05 -23.74 12.88
C ASN A 585 -2.63 -23.16 12.75
N HIS A 586 -2.40 -21.92 13.18
CA HIS A 586 -1.05 -21.37 13.22
C HIS A 586 -0.14 -22.12 14.22
N ARG A 587 -0.67 -22.43 15.41
CA ARG A 587 0.04 -23.26 16.38
C ARG A 587 0.41 -24.62 15.78
N ARG A 588 -0.53 -25.28 15.11
CA ARG A 588 -0.30 -26.56 14.39
C ARG A 588 0.82 -26.44 13.35
N ALA A 589 0.89 -25.34 12.60
CA ALA A 589 1.99 -25.08 11.67
C ALA A 589 3.34 -24.88 12.36
N ALA A 590 3.39 -24.27 13.53
CA ALA A 590 4.63 -24.16 14.32
C ALA A 590 5.11 -25.50 14.92
N TYR A 591 4.20 -26.48 15.03
CA TYR A 591 4.48 -27.83 15.49
C TYR A 591 4.61 -28.86 14.35
N SER A 592 4.45 -28.44 13.09
CA SER A 592 4.57 -29.29 11.91
C SER A 592 3.72 -30.55 11.98
N VAL A 593 2.46 -30.38 12.41
CA VAL A 593 1.52 -31.50 12.55
C VAL A 593 1.03 -32.00 11.17
N PRO A 594 0.56 -33.25 11.07
CA PRO A 594 -0.08 -33.78 9.88
C PRO A 594 -1.28 -32.96 9.38
N ALA A 595 -1.51 -32.99 8.07
CA ALA A 595 -2.53 -32.18 7.37
C ALA A 595 -3.96 -32.38 7.92
N GLU A 596 -4.31 -33.61 8.31
CA GLU A 596 -5.61 -33.99 8.86
C GLU A 596 -5.94 -33.33 10.21
N GLN A 597 -4.94 -32.75 10.90
CA GLN A 597 -5.17 -32.05 12.15
C GLN A 597 -5.61 -30.60 11.96
N TYR A 598 -5.41 -30.01 10.78
CA TYR A 598 -5.84 -28.64 10.52
C TYR A 598 -7.36 -28.54 10.44
N GLU A 599 -7.92 -27.47 10.99
CA GLU A 599 -9.36 -27.24 11.03
C GLU A 599 -9.79 -26.34 9.87
N GLY A 600 -10.59 -26.87 8.94
CA GLY A 600 -11.29 -26.08 7.92
C GLY A 600 -10.37 -25.43 6.88
N LEU A 601 -9.25 -26.08 6.55
CA LEU A 601 -8.36 -25.67 5.46
C LEU A 601 -8.44 -26.68 4.32
N THR A 602 -8.59 -26.21 3.09
CA THR A 602 -8.46 -27.03 1.88
C THR A 602 -7.02 -27.08 1.38
N VAL A 603 -6.25 -26.01 1.63
CA VAL A 603 -4.81 -25.94 1.34
C VAL A 603 -4.05 -25.73 2.65
N VAL A 604 -3.26 -26.72 3.05
CA VAL A 604 -2.46 -26.65 4.30
C VAL A 604 -1.21 -25.79 4.10
N PRO A 605 -0.79 -25.03 5.13
CA PRO A 605 0.39 -24.17 5.04
C PRO A 605 1.69 -25.00 5.07
N GLN A 606 2.78 -24.41 4.58
CA GLN A 606 4.13 -24.94 4.82
C GLN A 606 4.50 -24.72 6.29
N ALA A 607 4.79 -25.82 6.99
CA ALA A 607 5.17 -25.80 8.40
C ALA A 607 6.66 -25.47 8.60
N ILE A 608 7.07 -25.23 9.84
CA ILE A 608 8.49 -25.00 10.16
C ILE A 608 9.25 -26.33 10.04
N ASP A 609 10.25 -26.39 9.15
CA ASP A 609 11.16 -27.53 9.13
C ASP A 609 12.13 -27.43 10.33
N GLU A 610 11.85 -28.22 11.38
CA GLU A 610 12.65 -28.23 12.61
C GLU A 610 14.04 -28.85 12.44
N THR A 611 14.28 -29.59 11.35
CA THR A 611 15.59 -30.18 11.05
C THR A 611 16.53 -29.16 10.42
N LEU A 612 15.99 -28.11 9.80
CA LEU A 612 16.73 -27.03 9.14
C LEU A 612 16.74 -25.73 9.94
N CYS A 613 15.75 -25.50 10.79
CA CYS A 613 15.67 -24.30 11.62
C CYS A 613 16.44 -24.48 12.94
N PRO A 614 17.21 -23.47 13.41
CA PRO A 614 17.87 -23.56 14.71
C PRO A 614 16.89 -23.84 15.85
N GLU A 615 17.20 -24.85 16.68
CA GLU A 615 16.29 -25.36 17.74
C GLU A 615 15.71 -24.25 18.64
N TYR A 616 16.52 -23.27 19.00
CA TYR A 616 16.10 -22.17 19.87
C TYR A 616 15.03 -21.27 19.22
N MET A 617 15.03 -21.15 17.89
CA MET A 617 14.04 -20.37 17.13
C MET A 617 12.73 -21.15 17.03
N VAL A 618 12.81 -22.46 16.76
CA VAL A 618 11.65 -23.37 16.77
C VAL A 618 10.97 -23.35 18.13
N LYS A 619 11.75 -23.47 19.21
CA LYS A 619 11.24 -23.40 20.59
C LYS A 619 10.54 -22.06 20.87
N ALA A 620 11.14 -20.95 20.45
CA ALA A 620 10.54 -19.63 20.62
C ALA A 620 9.22 -19.48 19.84
N ALA A 621 9.15 -19.98 18.60
CA ALA A 621 7.93 -19.99 17.80
C ALA A 621 6.81 -20.80 18.46
N ARG A 622 7.12 -21.98 19.00
CA ARG A 622 6.17 -22.82 19.74
C ARG A 622 5.65 -22.12 20.99
N VAL A 623 6.54 -21.54 21.80
CA VAL A 623 6.17 -20.79 23.01
C VAL A 623 5.26 -19.60 22.68
N ALA A 624 5.54 -18.87 21.59
CA ALA A 624 4.72 -17.74 21.15
C ALA A 624 3.27 -18.20 20.84
N TRP A 625 3.11 -19.30 20.10
CA TRP A 625 1.79 -19.82 19.75
C TRP A 625 1.07 -20.57 20.88
N ASP A 626 1.80 -21.22 21.78
CA ASP A 626 1.24 -21.79 23.01
C ASP A 626 0.68 -20.65 23.88
N SER A 627 1.43 -19.56 24.04
CA SER A 627 1.00 -18.39 24.80
C SER A 627 -0.20 -17.69 24.15
N ALA A 628 -0.20 -17.53 22.83
CA ALA A 628 -1.32 -16.94 22.09
C ALA A 628 -2.61 -17.73 22.29
N LEU A 629 -2.54 -19.06 22.27
CA LEU A 629 -3.70 -19.91 22.48
C LEU A 629 -4.17 -19.89 23.94
N GLU A 630 -3.27 -20.16 24.90
CA GLU A 630 -3.61 -20.23 26.33
C GLU A 630 -4.21 -18.90 26.84
N LEU A 631 -3.59 -17.77 26.51
CA LEU A 631 -4.08 -16.46 26.93
C LEU A 631 -5.38 -16.09 26.22
N GLY A 632 -5.49 -16.40 24.94
CA GLY A 632 -6.68 -16.07 24.14
C GLY A 632 -7.91 -16.89 24.53
N GLU A 633 -7.75 -18.15 24.89
CA GLU A 633 -8.85 -18.97 25.45
C GLU A 633 -9.39 -18.37 26.75
N LYS A 634 -8.50 -17.81 27.57
CA LYS A 634 -8.82 -17.26 28.89
C LYS A 634 -9.38 -15.83 28.84
N HIS A 635 -8.86 -14.99 27.95
CA HIS A 635 -9.09 -13.54 27.97
C HIS A 635 -9.70 -12.98 26.68
N GLY A 636 -9.74 -13.77 25.61
CA GLY A 636 -10.00 -13.29 24.27
C GLY A 636 -8.83 -12.47 23.72
N TYR A 637 -9.08 -11.76 22.63
CA TYR A 637 -8.07 -10.95 21.95
C TYR A 637 -8.56 -9.53 21.78
N ARG A 638 -7.67 -8.55 21.93
CA ARG A 638 -7.99 -7.13 21.75
C ARG A 638 -8.08 -6.73 20.28
N ASN A 639 -7.50 -7.52 19.37
CA ASN A 639 -7.34 -7.18 17.96
C ASN A 639 -7.79 -8.36 17.10
N ALA A 640 -8.61 -8.11 16.09
CA ALA A 640 -9.15 -9.15 15.21
C ALA A 640 -8.14 -9.68 14.18
N GLN A 641 -7.13 -8.87 13.85
CA GLN A 641 -6.04 -9.22 12.95
C GLN A 641 -4.71 -8.76 13.52
#